data_AF-A0AA86V8S4-F1
#
_entry.id   AF-A0AA86V8S4-F1
#
_cell.length_a   1.000
_cell.length_b   1.000
_cell.length_c   1.000
_cell.angle_alpha   90.00
_cell.angle_beta   90.00
_cell.angle_gamma   90.00
#
_symmetry.space_group_name_H-M   'P 1'
#
loop_
_entity.id
_entity.type
_entity.pdbx_description
1 polymer ?
#
loop_
_entity_poly.entity_id
_entity_poly.type
_entity_poly.pdbx_seq_one_letter_code
_entity_poly.pdbx_strand_id
1 'polypeptide(L)'
;MTEEKCRVCVTGGTGFIGSWIIKSLLEYGYSVNTTIRSNPGGNRDVSFLTNLPGASEKLQMFDADLSDPESFGLAVEGCVGIFHTATPIDFAVNEPEEVVTKRTINGALGILRAAVKSKTVKRVVYTSSASTVSFSGPERQDVVDESAWSDVDLLRSVKPFGWSYAVSKVLTEKAVLEFGEQNGLDVVSLVPPFVVGPFICPKLPDSVERALVLVFGKKEDIGVTRFHMLHVDDLARAHIFLLEHPNPKGRYNVSPFVVPIEEISELLSAKYPEYKIPSVDELKEIKGAKFPHLISKKLVDAGFEFKYSVEDMFEDAVECCKQKVVPARVFPRPRALMILLVPPLAAVVVFRFWDHRQLRKGTTSGTSMAWNVFKFCTSLKGLGSIMILMVLGVVGVTYYAVVLTNFGPALYLGGLDTPISFVGLILFHCLLVMVLWSYFTVVFTDPGSVPPNWKPAVDEERGEVDPLNGVELSNMRSDSSNVGIRHCRKCSQPKPARCHHCSVCGRCVLKMDHHCVWVVNCIGALNYKYFLLFLFYTFLETTLVTVSLLPHFKTFFTDGEITGTPGNLVATFLTFVLNLAFSLSVLGFLAIHVSLVVTNTTTIEAYEKKTSPKWRYDLGLKKNFEQVFGMDKRYWFIPVYSEEDIRRMPVLQGLEYPSTPDFLIQDC
;
A
#
# COMPACT_ATOMS: atom_id res chain seq x y z
N MET A 1 20.27 -11.83 42.53
CA MET A 1 18.79 -11.73 42.56
C MET A 1 18.42 -10.39 41.99
N THR A 2 18.05 -10.32 40.71
CA THR A 2 17.46 -9.11 40.14
C THR A 2 16.02 -9.04 40.67
N GLU A 3 15.69 -7.98 41.44
CA GLU A 3 14.30 -7.74 41.87
C GLU A 3 13.39 -7.74 40.64
N GLU A 4 12.38 -8.59 40.66
CA GLU A 4 11.44 -8.72 39.56
C GLU A 4 10.57 -7.45 39.51
N LYS A 5 10.75 -6.63 38.47
CA LYS A 5 9.93 -5.42 38.27
C LYS A 5 8.48 -5.79 37.99
N CYS A 6 7.56 -4.90 38.40
CA CYS A 6 6.12 -5.13 38.33
C CYS A 6 5.59 -5.35 36.90
N ARG A 7 4.33 -5.81 36.80
CA ARG A 7 3.65 -6.00 35.52
C ARG A 7 3.02 -4.70 35.00
N VAL A 8 3.16 -4.41 33.72
CA VAL A 8 2.60 -3.21 33.05
C VAL A 8 1.86 -3.56 31.76
N CYS A 9 0.92 -2.74 31.34
CA CYS A 9 0.17 -2.92 30.10
C CYS A 9 0.62 -1.92 29.03
N VAL A 10 0.94 -2.38 27.81
CA VAL A 10 1.22 -1.52 26.64
C VAL A 10 0.14 -1.76 25.58
N THR A 11 -0.72 -0.79 25.36
CA THR A 11 -1.72 -0.89 24.29
C THR A 11 -1.10 -0.59 22.93
N GLY A 12 -1.55 -1.28 21.87
CA GLY A 12 -1.06 -1.02 20.52
C GLY A 12 0.36 -1.54 20.26
N GLY A 13 0.73 -2.67 20.89
CA GLY A 13 2.09 -3.20 20.89
C GLY A 13 2.69 -3.53 19.53
N THR A 14 1.86 -3.65 18.50
CA THR A 14 2.32 -3.91 17.12
C THR A 14 2.77 -2.65 16.37
N GLY A 15 2.52 -1.46 16.91
CA GLY A 15 2.93 -0.19 16.33
C GLY A 15 4.39 0.16 16.61
N PHE A 16 4.91 1.19 15.92
CA PHE A 16 6.29 1.64 16.06
C PHE A 16 6.66 1.95 17.53
N ILE A 17 5.99 2.93 18.14
CA ILE A 17 6.25 3.37 19.52
C ILE A 17 5.93 2.25 20.52
N GLY A 18 4.77 1.59 20.37
CA GLY A 18 4.34 0.52 21.28
C GLY A 18 5.33 -0.64 21.33
N SER A 19 5.81 -1.11 20.17
CA SER A 19 6.78 -2.20 20.09
C SER A 19 8.14 -1.82 20.70
N TRP A 20 8.59 -0.58 20.50
CA TRP A 20 9.84 -0.10 21.10
C TRP A 20 9.74 0.02 22.62
N ILE A 21 8.62 0.53 23.15
CA ILE A 21 8.35 0.56 24.59
C ILE A 21 8.37 -0.85 25.19
N ILE A 22 7.76 -1.85 24.52
CA ILE A 22 7.79 -3.25 24.97
C ILE A 22 9.23 -3.77 25.04
N LYS A 23 10.04 -3.54 23.99
CA LYS A 23 11.46 -3.90 23.97
C LYS A 23 12.20 -3.29 25.16
N SER A 24 12.08 -1.98 25.37
CA SER A 24 12.74 -1.29 26.48
C SER A 24 12.28 -1.84 27.83
N LEU A 25 10.97 -2.03 28.05
CA LEU A 25 10.43 -2.55 29.31
C LEU A 25 10.97 -3.94 29.66
N LEU A 26 11.07 -4.83 28.68
CA LEU A 26 11.67 -6.16 28.87
C LEU A 26 13.15 -6.05 29.25
N GLU A 27 13.91 -5.14 28.61
CA GLU A 27 15.31 -4.86 28.94
C GLU A 27 15.49 -4.30 30.36
N TYR A 28 14.55 -3.47 30.84
CA TYR A 28 14.50 -2.98 32.22
C TYR A 28 13.93 -3.99 33.22
N GLY A 29 13.58 -5.20 32.77
CA GLY A 29 13.19 -6.33 33.61
C GLY A 29 11.70 -6.44 33.96
N TYR A 30 10.83 -5.59 33.39
CA TYR A 30 9.38 -5.63 33.61
C TYR A 30 8.72 -6.87 33.00
N SER A 31 7.59 -7.29 33.60
CA SER A 31 6.61 -8.12 32.90
C SER A 31 5.64 -7.23 32.11
N VAL A 32 5.33 -7.61 30.87
CA VAL A 32 4.56 -6.77 29.95
C VAL A 32 3.34 -7.53 29.44
N ASN A 33 2.15 -6.96 29.67
CA ASN A 33 0.95 -7.30 28.94
C ASN A 33 0.86 -6.35 27.73
N THR A 34 0.51 -6.85 26.55
CA THR A 34 0.27 -5.98 25.39
C THR A 34 -1.01 -6.33 24.66
N THR A 35 -1.64 -5.32 24.08
CA THR A 35 -2.83 -5.51 23.25
C THR A 35 -2.51 -5.53 21.77
N ILE A 36 -3.11 -6.48 21.07
CA ILE A 36 -3.08 -6.63 19.63
C ILE A 36 -4.52 -6.72 19.12
N ARG A 37 -4.79 -6.22 17.92
CA ARG A 37 -6.10 -6.41 17.29
C ARG A 37 -6.13 -7.72 16.51
N SER A 38 -7.09 -8.59 16.79
CA SER A 38 -7.39 -9.79 16.00
C SER A 38 -7.57 -9.43 14.53
N ASN A 39 -7.02 -10.27 13.65
CA ASN A 39 -7.20 -10.16 12.22
C ASN A 39 -8.08 -11.33 11.76
N PRO A 40 -9.23 -11.10 11.09
CA PRO A 40 -10.13 -12.16 10.61
C PRO A 40 -9.48 -13.19 9.66
N GLY A 41 -8.22 -12.99 9.25
CA GLY A 41 -7.44 -13.90 8.41
C GLY A 41 -6.23 -14.57 9.08
N GLY A 42 -6.07 -14.52 10.40
CA GLY A 42 -5.10 -15.33 11.17
C GLY A 42 -3.59 -15.01 11.02
N ASN A 43 -3.16 -14.25 10.03
CA ASN A 43 -1.73 -14.09 9.68
C ASN A 43 -1.14 -12.71 10.05
N ARG A 44 -1.31 -12.20 11.27
CA ARG A 44 -0.51 -11.03 11.70
C ARG A 44 0.82 -11.54 12.27
N ASP A 45 1.91 -11.21 11.59
CA ASP A 45 3.25 -11.45 12.13
C ASP A 45 3.45 -10.66 13.43
N VAL A 46 3.69 -11.39 14.52
CA VAL A 46 4.05 -10.86 15.85
C VAL A 46 5.41 -11.38 16.31
N SER A 47 6.15 -12.04 15.41
CA SER A 47 7.45 -12.65 15.72
C SER A 47 8.47 -11.63 16.21
N PHE A 48 8.41 -10.40 15.70
CA PHE A 48 9.27 -9.29 16.13
C PHE A 48 9.05 -8.87 17.60
N LEU A 49 7.93 -9.25 18.22
CA LEU A 49 7.70 -9.08 19.66
C LEU A 49 8.05 -10.36 20.43
N THR A 50 7.63 -11.53 19.95
CA THR A 50 7.87 -12.80 20.66
C THR A 50 9.33 -13.23 20.65
N ASN A 51 10.12 -12.75 19.68
CA ASN A 51 11.55 -13.02 19.58
C ASN A 51 12.42 -12.03 20.37
N LEU A 52 11.82 -11.06 21.07
CA LEU A 52 12.58 -10.16 21.94
C LEU A 52 13.18 -10.94 23.12
N PRO A 53 14.40 -10.59 23.58
CA PRO A 53 14.98 -11.19 24.77
C PRO A 53 14.03 -11.10 25.98
N GLY A 54 13.77 -12.24 26.62
CA GLY A 54 12.87 -12.33 27.78
C GLY A 54 11.37 -12.35 27.46
N ALA A 55 10.95 -12.22 26.19
CA ALA A 55 9.54 -12.19 25.83
C ALA A 55 8.79 -13.50 26.14
N SER A 56 9.41 -14.66 25.94
CA SER A 56 8.78 -15.97 26.22
C SER A 56 8.31 -16.14 27.67
N GLU A 57 8.97 -15.45 28.62
CA GLU A 57 8.67 -15.53 30.05
C GLU A 57 7.83 -14.33 30.52
N LYS A 58 8.11 -13.14 29.98
CA LYS A 58 7.62 -11.87 30.54
C LYS A 58 6.61 -11.14 29.66
N LEU A 59 6.42 -11.54 28.39
CA LEU A 59 5.45 -10.90 27.49
C LEU A 59 4.18 -11.73 27.35
N GLN A 60 3.02 -11.12 27.59
CA GLN A 60 1.71 -11.70 27.34
C GLN A 60 0.92 -10.82 26.36
N MET A 61 0.26 -11.46 25.39
CA MET A 61 -0.51 -10.77 24.35
C MET A 61 -2.00 -11.03 24.53
N PHE A 62 -2.80 -9.97 24.43
CA PHE A 62 -4.25 -10.00 24.59
C PHE A 62 -4.91 -9.38 23.37
N ASP A 63 -6.03 -9.96 22.95
CA ASP A 63 -6.85 -9.37 21.89
C ASP A 63 -7.68 -8.22 22.45
N ALA A 64 -7.56 -7.03 21.86
CA ALA A 64 -8.37 -5.87 22.20
C ALA A 64 -8.39 -4.82 21.08
N ASP A 65 -9.51 -4.12 20.94
CA ASP A 65 -9.77 -3.09 19.93
C ASP A 65 -10.42 -1.85 20.56
N LEU A 66 -10.02 -0.65 20.14
CA LEU A 66 -10.63 0.61 20.60
C LEU A 66 -12.12 0.73 20.25
N SER A 67 -12.59 -0.06 19.27
CA SER A 67 -13.99 -0.19 18.90
C SER A 67 -14.82 -1.00 19.91
N ASP A 68 -14.15 -1.78 20.76
CA ASP A 68 -14.73 -2.53 21.87
C ASP A 68 -14.04 -2.12 23.19
N PRO A 69 -14.52 -1.03 23.84
CA PRO A 69 -13.90 -0.49 25.05
C PRO A 69 -13.77 -1.47 26.23
N GLU A 70 -14.56 -2.54 26.26
CA GLU A 70 -14.55 -3.53 27.35
C GLU A 70 -13.52 -4.67 27.12
N SER A 71 -12.95 -4.78 25.90
CA SER A 71 -11.96 -5.80 25.54
C SER A 71 -10.62 -5.68 26.29
N PHE A 72 -10.32 -4.53 26.89
CA PHE A 72 -9.02 -4.25 27.51
C PHE A 72 -8.86 -4.83 28.92
N GLY A 73 -9.94 -5.33 29.54
CA GLY A 73 -9.95 -5.74 30.95
C GLY A 73 -8.86 -6.75 31.32
N LEU A 74 -8.75 -7.85 30.55
CA LEU A 74 -7.78 -8.92 30.80
C LEU A 74 -6.32 -8.44 30.66
N ALA A 75 -6.07 -7.51 29.72
CA ALA A 75 -4.73 -6.98 29.51
C ALA A 75 -4.27 -6.06 30.65
N VAL A 76 -5.22 -5.42 31.35
CA VAL A 76 -4.97 -4.45 32.43
C VAL A 76 -4.90 -5.12 33.80
N GLU A 77 -5.55 -6.27 33.96
CA GLU A 77 -5.59 -7.00 35.24
C GLU A 77 -4.18 -7.27 35.80
N GLY A 78 -3.98 -6.95 37.08
CA GLY A 78 -2.71 -7.14 37.78
C GLY A 78 -1.59 -6.18 37.35
N CYS A 79 -1.83 -5.27 36.41
CA CYS A 79 -0.84 -4.28 36.00
C CYS A 79 -0.76 -3.13 37.01
N VAL A 80 0.43 -2.59 37.23
CA VAL A 80 0.67 -1.40 38.07
C VAL A 80 0.68 -0.11 37.26
N GLY A 81 0.83 -0.22 35.94
CA GLY A 81 0.92 0.92 35.02
C GLY A 81 0.41 0.58 33.63
N ILE A 82 -0.09 1.57 32.92
CA ILE A 82 -0.54 1.44 31.53
C ILE A 82 0.16 2.47 30.65
N PHE A 83 0.72 2.03 29.53
CA PHE A 83 1.19 2.85 28.42
C PHE A 83 0.15 2.83 27.30
N HIS A 84 -0.63 3.89 27.19
CA HIS A 84 -1.66 3.98 26.16
C HIS A 84 -1.11 4.62 24.87
N THR A 85 -0.60 3.77 23.97
CA THR A 85 -0.04 4.20 22.66
C THR A 85 -1.01 3.95 21.49
N ALA A 86 -2.01 3.08 21.67
CA ALA A 86 -2.94 2.71 20.62
C ALA A 86 -3.77 3.91 20.14
N THR A 87 -3.73 4.19 18.84
CA THR A 87 -4.57 5.19 18.19
C THR A 87 -4.82 4.77 16.75
N PRO A 88 -6.01 5.01 16.17
CA PRO A 88 -6.17 4.94 14.73
C PRO A 88 -5.28 6.00 14.08
N ILE A 89 -4.52 5.60 13.06
CA ILE A 89 -3.76 6.53 12.21
C ILE A 89 -4.49 6.58 10.86
N ASP A 90 -5.27 7.63 10.64
CA ASP A 90 -6.01 7.86 9.40
C ASP A 90 -5.84 9.30 8.90
N PHE A 91 -4.67 9.58 8.32
CA PHE A 91 -4.38 10.89 7.73
C PHE A 91 -5.13 11.14 6.42
N ALA A 92 -5.70 10.10 5.80
CA ALA A 92 -6.42 10.18 4.54
C ALA A 92 -7.93 10.39 4.72
N VAL A 93 -8.43 10.42 5.97
CA VAL A 93 -9.85 10.60 6.31
C VAL A 93 -10.73 9.59 5.57
N ASN A 94 -10.36 8.31 5.66
CA ASN A 94 -11.12 7.21 5.05
C ASN A 94 -12.47 6.99 5.75
N GLU A 95 -12.54 7.33 7.03
CA GLU A 95 -13.74 7.38 7.86
C GLU A 95 -14.05 8.83 8.28
N PRO A 96 -15.31 9.19 8.55
CA PRO A 96 -15.64 10.52 9.07
C PRO A 96 -14.87 10.84 10.35
N GLU A 97 -14.31 12.05 10.45
CA GLU A 97 -13.49 12.50 11.60
C GLU A 97 -14.20 12.23 12.93
N GLU A 98 -15.47 12.59 13.04
CA GLU A 98 -16.28 12.39 14.24
C GLU A 98 -16.39 10.92 14.66
N VAL A 99 -16.46 9.99 13.70
CA VAL A 99 -16.54 8.55 13.97
C VAL A 99 -15.20 8.06 14.53
N VAL A 100 -14.09 8.46 13.89
CA VAL A 100 -12.74 8.11 14.36
C VAL A 100 -12.48 8.70 15.74
N THR A 101 -12.83 9.96 15.95
CA THR A 101 -12.68 10.67 17.22
C THR A 101 -13.51 10.04 18.32
N LYS A 102 -14.80 9.78 18.08
CA LYS A 102 -15.67 9.12 19.06
C LYS A 102 -15.16 7.72 19.43
N ARG A 103 -14.73 6.92 18.45
CA ARG A 103 -14.12 5.60 18.67
C ARG A 103 -12.85 5.71 19.53
N THR A 104 -11.99 6.69 19.23
CA THR A 104 -10.72 6.88 19.93
C THR A 104 -10.94 7.32 21.38
N ILE A 105 -11.85 8.27 21.62
CA ILE A 105 -12.25 8.72 22.96
C ILE A 105 -12.85 7.54 23.74
N ASN A 106 -13.83 6.84 23.17
CA ASN A 106 -14.50 5.73 23.86
C ASN A 106 -13.54 4.60 24.21
N GLY A 107 -12.64 4.23 23.30
CA GLY A 107 -11.62 3.22 23.54
C GLY A 107 -10.63 3.64 24.63
N ALA A 108 -10.14 4.88 24.59
CA ALA A 108 -9.26 5.42 25.63
C ALA A 108 -9.95 5.42 27.01
N LEU A 109 -11.18 5.91 27.09
CA LEU A 109 -11.96 5.89 28.34
C LEU A 109 -12.26 4.46 28.80
N GLY A 110 -12.43 3.50 27.89
CA GLY A 110 -12.56 2.07 28.23
C GLY A 110 -11.33 1.53 28.95
N ILE A 111 -10.14 1.86 28.45
CA ILE A 111 -8.86 1.50 29.09
C ILE A 111 -8.76 2.11 30.49
N LEU A 112 -9.13 3.39 30.64
CA LEU A 112 -9.10 4.07 31.94
C LEU A 112 -10.13 3.50 32.92
N ARG A 113 -11.34 3.12 32.46
CA ARG A 113 -12.31 2.37 33.28
C ARG A 113 -11.77 1.02 33.73
N ALA A 114 -11.11 0.29 32.83
CA ALA A 114 -10.45 -0.97 33.18
C ALA A 114 -9.34 -0.75 34.23
N ALA A 115 -8.58 0.34 34.13
CA ALA A 115 -7.56 0.73 35.10
C ALA A 115 -8.15 0.94 36.50
N VAL A 116 -9.21 1.75 36.61
CA VAL A 116 -9.92 2.00 37.88
C VAL A 116 -10.49 0.69 38.44
N LYS A 117 -11.10 -0.13 37.59
CA LYS A 117 -11.70 -1.42 37.99
C LYS A 117 -10.64 -2.39 38.53
N SER A 118 -9.44 -2.41 37.96
CA SER A 118 -8.34 -3.30 38.39
C SER A 118 -7.84 -2.98 39.79
N LYS A 119 -7.95 -1.73 40.26
CA LYS A 119 -7.42 -1.22 41.54
C LYS A 119 -5.90 -1.35 41.74
N THR A 120 -5.20 -2.11 40.89
CA THR A 120 -3.75 -2.29 40.91
C THR A 120 -3.00 -1.20 40.14
N VAL A 121 -3.65 -0.60 39.13
CA VAL A 121 -3.04 0.41 38.27
C VAL A 121 -2.88 1.69 39.07
N LYS A 122 -1.62 2.11 39.22
CA LYS A 122 -1.26 3.35 39.91
C LYS A 122 -1.22 4.53 38.96
N ARG A 123 -0.81 4.32 37.71
CA ARG A 123 -0.64 5.40 36.72
C ARG A 123 -0.92 4.95 35.29
N VAL A 124 -1.50 5.85 34.51
CA VAL A 124 -1.63 5.73 33.05
C VAL A 124 -0.78 6.81 32.38
N VAL A 125 0.13 6.39 31.52
CA VAL A 125 0.93 7.25 30.65
C VAL A 125 0.31 7.23 29.25
N TYR A 126 -0.34 8.32 28.86
CA TYR A 126 -0.99 8.48 27.55
C TYR A 126 -0.03 9.07 26.52
N THR A 127 0.13 8.43 25.37
CA THR A 127 0.90 8.99 24.25
C THR A 127 0.00 9.93 23.42
N SER A 128 0.11 11.22 23.69
CA SER A 128 -0.50 12.28 22.90
C SER A 128 0.33 12.58 21.64
N SER A 129 0.34 13.82 21.15
CA SER A 129 1.03 14.24 19.93
C SER A 129 1.25 15.75 19.92
N ALA A 130 2.36 16.23 19.37
CA ALA A 130 2.61 17.65 19.11
C ALA A 130 1.48 18.33 18.31
N SER A 131 0.68 17.57 17.55
CA SER A 131 -0.52 18.08 16.88
C SER A 131 -1.56 18.65 17.85
N THR A 132 -1.52 18.31 19.15
CA THR A 132 -2.42 18.87 20.17
C THR A 132 -2.00 20.23 20.70
N VAL A 133 -0.83 20.74 20.29
CA VAL A 133 -0.33 22.08 20.67
C VAL A 133 0.08 22.95 19.47
N SER A 134 0.18 22.37 18.27
CA SER A 134 0.79 23.03 17.10
C SER A 134 -0.15 23.92 16.28
N PHE A 135 -1.47 23.89 16.52
CA PHE A 135 -2.48 24.59 15.71
C PHE A 135 -3.28 25.59 16.54
N SER A 136 -2.63 26.65 17.02
CA SER A 136 -3.28 27.77 17.72
C SER A 136 -3.81 28.84 16.75
N GLY A 137 -4.74 29.66 17.24
CA GLY A 137 -5.43 30.72 16.51
C GLY A 137 -4.53 31.83 15.93
N PRO A 138 -5.11 32.94 15.43
CA PRO A 138 -4.39 33.97 14.68
C PRO A 138 -3.22 34.62 15.44
N GLU A 139 -3.22 34.61 16.78
CA GLU A 139 -2.06 34.96 17.62
C GLU A 139 -1.12 33.75 17.75
N ARG A 140 -0.39 33.48 16.66
CA ARG A 140 0.55 32.36 16.58
C ARG A 140 1.74 32.63 17.51
N GLN A 141 1.84 31.86 18.59
CA GLN A 141 3.01 31.90 19.48
C GLN A 141 4.20 31.20 18.82
N ASP A 142 5.40 31.80 18.91
CA ASP A 142 6.61 31.20 18.34
C ASP A 142 7.16 30.05 19.18
N VAL A 143 6.85 30.04 20.48
CA VAL A 143 7.28 29.05 21.47
C VAL A 143 6.06 28.64 22.29
N VAL A 144 5.87 27.34 22.51
CA VAL A 144 4.73 26.79 23.25
C VAL A 144 5.19 25.77 24.28
N ASP A 145 4.55 25.81 25.45
CA ASP A 145 4.72 24.85 26.53
C ASP A 145 3.47 23.95 26.67
N GLU A 146 3.39 23.20 27.77
CA GLU A 146 2.29 22.27 28.02
C GLU A 146 0.92 22.93 28.28
N SER A 147 0.86 24.25 28.47
CA SER A 147 -0.39 24.99 28.64
C SER A 147 -1.14 25.21 27.33
N ALA A 148 -0.43 25.16 26.20
CA ALA A 148 -1.00 25.41 24.88
C ALA A 148 -1.90 24.27 24.39
N TRP A 149 -2.96 24.61 23.65
CA TRP A 149 -3.83 23.64 23.00
C TRP A 149 -4.13 24.07 21.57
N SER A 150 -4.17 23.10 20.66
CA SER A 150 -4.66 23.30 19.30
C SER A 150 -6.16 23.58 19.31
N ASP A 151 -6.58 24.50 18.45
CA ASP A 151 -7.96 24.92 18.28
C ASP A 151 -8.70 23.95 17.34
N VAL A 152 -9.71 23.27 17.89
CA VAL A 152 -10.51 22.26 17.17
C VAL A 152 -11.36 22.90 16.07
N ASP A 153 -11.91 24.09 16.30
CA ASP A 153 -12.76 24.78 15.34
C ASP A 153 -11.92 25.33 14.19
N LEU A 154 -10.72 25.82 14.49
CA LEU A 154 -9.73 26.17 13.48
C LEU A 154 -9.32 24.95 12.64
N LEU A 155 -9.02 23.81 13.29
CA LEU A 155 -8.66 22.57 12.59
C LEU A 155 -9.78 22.09 11.65
N ARG A 156 -11.04 22.15 12.11
CA ARG A 156 -12.22 21.75 11.31
C ARG A 156 -12.56 22.74 10.20
N SER A 157 -12.24 24.02 10.35
CA SER A 157 -12.47 25.04 9.33
C SER A 157 -11.38 25.06 8.26
N VAL A 158 -10.11 25.09 8.66
CA VAL A 158 -8.95 25.19 7.73
C VAL A 158 -8.59 23.84 7.13
N LYS A 159 -8.81 22.74 7.86
CA LYS A 159 -8.50 21.37 7.45
C LYS A 159 -7.07 21.17 6.90
N PRO A 160 -6.02 21.64 7.61
CA PRO A 160 -4.63 21.41 7.17
C PRO A 160 -4.29 19.91 7.11
N PHE A 161 -3.17 19.56 6.49
CA PHE A 161 -2.72 18.17 6.48
C PHE A 161 -2.66 17.58 7.91
N GLY A 162 -3.29 16.43 8.12
CA GLY A 162 -3.39 15.79 9.44
C GLY A 162 -4.42 16.37 10.41
N TRP A 163 -5.31 17.28 9.97
CA TRP A 163 -6.29 17.93 10.84
C TRP A 163 -7.21 16.97 11.61
N SER A 164 -7.71 15.91 10.95
CA SER A 164 -8.62 14.94 11.58
C SER A 164 -7.95 14.18 12.73
N TYR A 165 -6.69 13.79 12.51
CA TYR A 165 -5.85 13.20 13.53
C TYR A 165 -5.59 14.17 14.68
N ALA A 166 -5.30 15.44 14.37
CA ALA A 166 -5.09 16.47 15.38
C ALA A 166 -6.35 16.68 16.24
N VAL A 167 -7.54 16.79 15.63
CA VAL A 167 -8.82 16.91 16.36
C VAL A 167 -9.04 15.69 17.26
N SER A 168 -8.87 14.48 16.72
CA SER A 168 -9.01 13.25 17.49
C SER A 168 -8.07 13.21 18.70
N LYS A 169 -6.80 13.60 18.52
CA LYS A 169 -5.80 13.63 19.59
C LYS A 169 -6.08 14.71 20.64
N VAL A 170 -6.49 15.92 20.24
CA VAL A 170 -6.85 17.00 21.18
C VAL A 170 -8.01 16.56 22.06
N LEU A 171 -9.09 16.07 21.46
CA LEU A 171 -10.30 15.71 22.20
C LEU A 171 -10.08 14.47 23.08
N THR A 172 -9.30 13.49 22.60
CA THR A 172 -8.95 12.31 23.41
C THR A 172 -8.06 12.69 24.59
N GLU A 173 -7.03 13.53 24.38
CA GLU A 173 -6.13 13.95 25.46
C GLU A 173 -6.89 14.70 26.57
N LYS A 174 -7.80 15.61 26.20
CA LYS A 174 -8.66 16.30 27.18
C LYS A 174 -9.52 15.30 27.97
N ALA A 175 -10.18 14.38 27.28
CA ALA A 175 -11.07 13.40 27.91
C ALA A 175 -10.33 12.46 28.88
N VAL A 176 -9.12 11.99 28.54
CA VAL A 176 -8.36 11.09 29.43
C VAL A 176 -7.83 11.81 30.67
N LEU A 177 -7.40 13.07 30.55
CA LEU A 177 -6.95 13.88 31.68
C LEU A 177 -8.12 14.21 32.61
N GLU A 178 -9.24 14.67 32.05
CA GLU A 178 -10.46 14.96 32.81
C GLU A 178 -11.00 13.71 33.54
N PHE A 179 -11.01 12.55 32.87
CA PHE A 179 -11.41 11.30 33.50
C PHE A 179 -10.49 10.93 34.67
N GLY A 180 -9.17 11.12 34.50
CA GLY A 180 -8.18 10.88 35.55
C GLY A 180 -8.48 11.70 36.81
N GLU A 181 -8.69 13.00 36.63
CA GLU A 181 -9.04 13.93 37.72
C GLU A 181 -10.36 13.54 38.41
N GLN A 182 -11.40 13.22 37.64
CA GLN A 182 -12.73 12.87 38.17
C GLN A 182 -12.75 11.54 38.95
N ASN A 183 -11.88 10.59 38.60
CA ASN A 183 -11.89 9.24 39.17
C ASN A 183 -10.71 8.97 40.12
N GLY A 184 -9.89 9.99 40.42
CA GLY A 184 -8.70 9.84 41.25
C GLY A 184 -7.65 8.89 40.65
N LEU A 185 -7.63 8.74 39.32
CA LEU A 185 -6.64 7.95 38.59
C LEU A 185 -5.52 8.88 38.13
N ASP A 186 -4.27 8.55 38.47
CA ASP A 186 -3.10 9.33 38.02
C ASP A 186 -2.89 9.11 36.52
N VAL A 187 -3.22 10.14 35.73
CA VAL A 187 -3.06 10.15 34.27
C VAL A 187 -2.09 11.27 33.89
N VAL A 188 -1.03 10.89 33.18
CA VAL A 188 -0.03 11.81 32.63
C VAL A 188 0.01 11.64 31.11
N SER A 189 0.13 12.74 30.37
CA SER A 189 0.29 12.68 28.91
C SER A 189 1.69 13.10 28.46
N LEU A 190 2.21 12.37 27.48
CA LEU A 190 3.43 12.72 26.75
C LEU A 190 3.06 13.29 25.38
N VAL A 191 3.66 14.41 25.00
CA VAL A 191 3.39 15.14 23.76
C VAL A 191 4.62 15.05 22.84
N PRO A 192 4.78 13.96 22.05
CA PRO A 192 5.90 13.79 21.12
C PRO A 192 5.68 14.50 19.78
N PRO A 193 6.75 15.06 19.17
CA PRO A 193 6.76 15.50 17.79
C PRO A 193 7.04 14.32 16.84
N PHE A 194 7.77 14.53 15.73
CA PHE A 194 8.17 13.42 14.88
C PHE A 194 9.16 12.51 15.62
N VAL A 195 8.78 11.22 15.72
CA VAL A 195 9.64 10.19 16.31
C VAL A 195 10.48 9.57 15.22
N VAL A 196 11.79 9.60 15.38
CA VAL A 196 12.80 9.15 14.42
C VAL A 196 13.73 8.15 15.09
N GLY A 197 14.26 7.20 14.32
CA GLY A 197 15.20 6.19 14.82
C GLY A 197 14.89 4.79 14.28
N PRO A 198 15.52 3.76 14.88
CA PRO A 198 15.38 2.37 14.46
C PRO A 198 14.01 1.82 14.87
N PHE A 199 13.51 0.80 14.18
CA PHE A 199 12.19 0.22 14.47
C PHE A 199 12.22 -1.31 14.39
N ILE A 200 11.49 -1.98 15.30
CA ILE A 200 11.39 -3.45 15.29
C ILE A 200 10.16 -3.97 14.53
N CYS A 201 9.11 -3.16 14.38
CA CYS A 201 7.92 -3.53 13.62
C CYS A 201 8.24 -3.81 12.13
N PRO A 202 7.44 -4.63 11.44
CA PRO A 202 7.74 -5.03 10.06
C PRO A 202 7.43 -3.94 9.02
N LYS A 203 6.55 -3.00 9.36
CA LYS A 203 6.19 -1.88 8.47
C LYS A 203 7.06 -0.67 8.78
N LEU A 204 7.49 0.04 7.72
CA LEU A 204 8.15 1.33 7.83
C LEU A 204 7.21 2.33 8.57
N PRO A 205 7.64 2.92 9.69
CA PRO A 205 6.81 3.89 10.40
C PRO A 205 6.62 5.21 9.64
N ASP A 206 5.39 5.74 9.60
CA ASP A 206 5.07 7.00 8.90
C ASP A 206 5.94 8.19 9.34
N SER A 207 6.32 8.26 10.63
CA SER A 207 7.17 9.35 11.15
C SER A 207 8.61 9.23 10.66
N VAL A 208 9.14 8.01 10.57
CA VAL A 208 10.47 7.72 10.03
C VAL A 208 10.49 7.96 8.52
N GLU A 209 9.44 7.54 7.80
CA GLU A 209 9.32 7.82 6.36
C GLU A 209 9.35 9.32 6.07
N ARG A 210 8.61 10.13 6.85
CA ARG A 210 8.63 11.59 6.71
C ARG A 210 9.94 12.22 7.12
N ALA A 211 10.61 11.71 8.16
CA ALA A 211 11.92 12.21 8.55
C ALA A 211 12.95 11.98 7.43
N LEU A 212 12.90 10.81 6.79
CA LEU A 212 13.79 10.42 5.68
C LEU A 212 13.28 10.86 4.29
N VAL A 213 12.41 11.87 4.22
CA VAL A 213 11.80 12.34 2.96
C VAL A 213 12.85 12.71 1.89
N LEU A 214 13.97 13.29 2.29
CA LEU A 214 15.10 13.63 1.40
C LEU A 214 15.82 12.38 0.88
N VAL A 215 16.04 11.38 1.74
CA VAL A 215 16.65 10.09 1.36
C VAL A 215 15.77 9.34 0.37
N PHE A 216 14.44 9.37 0.55
CA PHE A 216 13.49 8.76 -0.37
C PHE A 216 13.26 9.54 -1.67
N GLY A 217 13.91 10.71 -1.84
CA GLY A 217 13.77 11.54 -3.04
C GLY A 217 12.38 12.14 -3.23
N LYS A 218 11.62 12.32 -2.14
CA LYS A 218 10.23 12.83 -2.15
C LYS A 218 10.17 14.32 -1.79
N LYS A 219 11.05 15.15 -2.36
CA LYS A 219 11.19 16.56 -1.95
C LYS A 219 9.90 17.37 -2.08
N GLU A 220 9.01 16.99 -2.99
CA GLU A 220 7.72 17.66 -3.19
C GLU A 220 6.68 17.35 -2.10
N ASP A 221 6.95 16.39 -1.21
CA ASP A 221 6.11 16.06 -0.05
C ASP A 221 6.49 16.89 1.20
N ILE A 222 7.50 17.77 1.09
CA ILE A 222 7.97 18.64 2.18
C ILE A 222 6.98 19.79 2.36
N GLY A 223 6.10 19.66 3.36
CA GLY A 223 5.12 20.69 3.72
C GLY A 223 5.56 21.63 4.86
N VAL A 224 6.78 21.47 5.39
CA VAL A 224 7.29 22.20 6.56
C VAL A 224 8.73 22.65 6.33
N THR A 225 9.10 23.80 6.90
CA THR A 225 10.48 24.32 6.78
C THR A 225 11.39 23.87 7.91
N ARG A 226 10.83 23.37 9.02
CA ARG A 226 11.55 22.84 10.18
C ARG A 226 10.79 21.68 10.79
N PHE A 227 11.51 20.68 11.27
CA PHE A 227 10.96 19.50 11.92
C PHE A 227 11.27 19.54 13.41
N HIS A 228 10.25 19.30 14.22
CA HIS A 228 10.44 18.91 15.61
C HIS A 228 10.68 17.41 15.65
N MET A 229 11.80 16.98 16.23
CA MET A 229 12.23 15.58 16.17
C MET A 229 12.73 15.09 17.53
N LEU A 230 12.58 13.78 17.74
CA LEU A 230 12.97 13.09 18.96
C LEU A 230 13.36 11.64 18.60
N HIS A 231 14.34 11.07 19.31
CA HIS A 231 14.75 9.68 19.10
C HIS A 231 13.75 8.71 19.75
N VAL A 232 13.38 7.62 19.07
CA VAL A 232 12.42 6.64 19.60
C VAL A 232 12.80 6.06 20.96
N ASP A 233 14.11 5.89 21.23
CA ASP A 233 14.56 5.40 22.53
C ASP A 233 14.38 6.46 23.64
N ASP A 234 14.65 7.73 23.35
CA ASP A 234 14.33 8.83 24.27
C ASP A 234 12.84 8.87 24.58
N LEU A 235 11.97 8.61 23.59
CA LEU A 235 10.53 8.54 23.83
C LEU A 235 10.19 7.39 24.78
N ALA A 236 10.72 6.19 24.56
CA ALA A 236 10.45 5.04 25.40
C ALA A 236 10.97 5.25 26.84
N ARG A 237 12.18 5.82 26.98
CA ARG A 237 12.73 6.20 28.29
C ARG A 237 11.87 7.26 28.97
N ALA A 238 11.34 8.26 28.25
CA ALA A 238 10.46 9.27 28.83
C ALA A 238 9.13 8.67 29.33
N HIS A 239 8.57 7.69 28.61
CA HIS A 239 7.41 6.94 29.09
C HIS A 239 7.71 6.23 30.41
N ILE A 240 8.79 5.44 30.47
CA ILE A 240 9.18 4.70 31.67
C ILE A 240 9.49 5.66 32.82
N PHE A 241 10.23 6.74 32.54
CA PHE A 241 10.56 7.77 33.50
C PHE A 241 9.30 8.35 34.15
N LEU A 242 8.29 8.75 33.37
CA LEU A 242 7.04 9.29 33.92
C LEU A 242 6.19 8.22 34.62
N LEU A 243 6.31 6.94 34.24
CA LEU A 243 5.68 5.87 35.02
C LEU A 243 6.30 5.76 36.42
N GLU A 244 7.62 5.89 36.54
CA GLU A 244 8.36 5.73 37.80
C GLU A 244 8.49 7.02 38.62
N HIS A 245 8.31 8.18 38.00
CA HIS A 245 8.46 9.48 38.66
C HIS A 245 7.49 9.60 39.86
N PRO A 246 7.88 10.14 41.01
CA PRO A 246 7.02 10.11 42.19
C PRO A 246 5.71 10.88 42.00
N ASN A 247 5.74 12.08 41.40
CA ASN A 247 4.58 12.98 41.30
C ASN A 247 4.47 13.69 39.93
N PRO A 248 4.44 12.98 38.79
CA PRO A 248 4.19 13.60 37.50
C PRO A 248 2.75 14.12 37.48
N LYS A 249 2.53 15.26 36.83
CA LYS A 249 1.18 15.84 36.72
C LYS A 249 0.92 16.45 35.36
N GLY A 250 -0.24 16.14 34.80
CA GLY A 250 -0.73 16.73 33.55
C GLY A 250 0.12 16.30 32.35
N ARG A 251 0.51 17.27 31.52
CA ARG A 251 1.14 17.04 30.22
C ARG A 251 2.65 17.26 30.29
N TYR A 252 3.42 16.58 29.43
CA TYR A 252 4.87 16.76 29.26
C TYR A 252 5.24 16.76 27.78
N ASN A 253 5.85 17.85 27.31
CA ASN A 253 6.40 17.91 25.97
C ASN A 253 7.71 17.12 25.88
N VAL A 254 7.90 16.36 24.80
CA VAL A 254 9.12 15.56 24.52
C VAL A 254 9.68 15.93 23.15
N SER A 255 10.21 17.14 23.01
CA SER A 255 10.71 17.72 21.75
C SER A 255 12.09 18.38 21.96
N PRO A 256 13.18 17.60 21.96
CA PRO A 256 14.52 18.14 22.21
C PRO A 256 15.10 18.94 21.04
N PHE A 257 14.70 18.65 19.80
CA PHE A 257 15.31 19.26 18.61
C PHE A 257 14.30 19.92 17.68
N VAL A 258 14.74 21.03 17.09
CA VAL A 258 14.07 21.74 16.01
C VAL A 258 15.07 21.89 14.88
N VAL A 259 14.91 21.09 13.83
CA VAL A 259 15.90 20.96 12.76
C VAL A 259 15.33 21.54 11.47
N PRO A 260 15.93 22.62 10.92
CA PRO A 260 15.60 23.11 9.58
C PRO A 260 15.82 22.02 8.52
N ILE A 261 15.05 22.04 7.44
CA ILE A 261 15.21 21.05 6.36
C ILE A 261 16.60 21.15 5.70
N GLU A 262 17.18 22.34 5.67
CA GLU A 262 18.51 22.62 5.14
C GLU A 262 19.59 21.88 5.94
N GLU A 263 19.50 21.89 7.27
CA GLU A 263 20.43 21.20 8.16
C GLU A 263 20.32 19.68 8.02
N ILE A 264 19.08 19.15 7.87
CA ILE A 264 18.85 17.74 7.55
C ILE A 264 19.54 17.39 6.22
N SER A 265 19.44 18.27 5.24
CA SER A 265 20.05 18.09 3.91
C SER A 265 21.57 18.04 3.97
N GLU A 266 22.18 18.95 4.72
CA GLU A 266 23.64 18.99 4.93
C GLU A 266 24.13 17.72 5.64
N LEU A 267 23.47 17.35 6.74
CA LEU A 267 23.78 16.14 7.51
C LEU A 267 23.71 14.88 6.66
N LEU A 268 22.61 14.70 5.92
CA LEU A 268 22.41 13.52 5.07
C LEU A 268 23.35 13.50 3.86
N SER A 269 23.62 14.65 3.23
CA SER A 269 24.53 14.73 2.08
C SER A 269 25.97 14.42 2.47
N ALA A 270 26.39 14.86 3.66
CA ALA A 270 27.73 14.60 4.18
C ALA A 270 27.91 13.12 4.56
N LYS A 271 26.91 12.52 5.20
CA LYS A 271 26.99 11.15 5.74
C LYS A 271 26.65 10.06 4.71
N TYR A 272 25.77 10.36 3.77
CA TYR A 272 25.27 9.41 2.77
C TYR A 272 25.35 9.96 1.34
N PRO A 273 26.56 10.17 0.81
CA PRO A 273 26.78 10.71 -0.54
C PRO A 273 26.23 9.82 -1.66
N GLU A 274 25.88 8.56 -1.36
CA GLU A 274 25.21 7.65 -2.29
C GLU A 274 23.76 8.05 -2.62
N TYR A 275 23.10 8.84 -1.78
CA TYR A 275 21.75 9.33 -2.01
C TYR A 275 21.75 10.68 -2.74
N LYS A 276 20.80 10.86 -3.66
CA LYS A 276 20.58 12.15 -4.34
C LYS A 276 19.80 13.11 -3.44
N ILE A 277 20.47 13.61 -2.41
CA ILE A 277 19.91 14.61 -1.49
C ILE A 277 19.93 15.98 -2.20
N PRO A 278 18.82 16.74 -2.21
CA PRO A 278 18.77 18.08 -2.78
C PRO A 278 19.80 19.03 -2.13
N SER A 279 20.29 20.00 -2.88
CA SER A 279 21.14 21.05 -2.31
C SER A 279 20.34 22.01 -1.42
N VAL A 280 21.02 22.70 -0.50
CA VAL A 280 20.40 23.73 0.36
C VAL A 280 19.71 24.82 -0.47
N ASP A 281 20.29 25.21 -1.61
CA ASP A 281 19.70 26.22 -2.49
C ASP A 281 18.40 25.75 -3.15
N GLU A 282 18.29 24.47 -3.51
CA GLU A 282 17.03 23.89 -4.00
C GLU A 282 15.94 23.85 -2.92
N LEU A 283 16.32 23.78 -1.64
CA LEU A 283 15.37 23.72 -0.52
C LEU A 283 14.86 25.10 -0.10
N LYS A 284 15.64 26.17 -0.30
CA LYS A 284 15.23 27.56 -0.01
C LYS A 284 13.97 28.00 -0.78
N GLU A 285 13.69 27.37 -1.91
CA GLU A 285 12.48 27.65 -2.72
C GLU A 285 11.20 27.04 -2.12
N ILE A 286 11.32 26.14 -1.13
CA ILE A 286 10.17 25.46 -0.51
C ILE A 286 9.50 26.38 0.50
N LYS A 287 8.25 26.76 0.20
CA LYS A 287 7.37 27.46 1.15
C LYS A 287 6.61 26.45 2.00
N GLY A 288 7.02 26.26 3.25
CA GLY A 288 6.38 25.34 4.21
C GLY A 288 5.73 26.04 5.40
N ALA A 289 4.89 25.31 6.14
CA ALA A 289 4.34 25.79 7.40
C ALA A 289 5.43 25.86 8.48
N LYS A 290 5.44 26.95 9.26
CA LYS A 290 6.26 27.09 10.48
C LYS A 290 5.42 26.73 11.70
N PHE A 291 5.70 25.58 12.29
CA PHE A 291 5.09 25.19 13.57
C PHE A 291 5.78 25.88 14.75
N PRO A 292 5.08 26.12 15.87
CA PRO A 292 5.66 26.72 17.06
C PRO A 292 6.73 25.82 17.68
N HIS A 293 7.67 26.41 18.41
CA HIS A 293 8.72 25.66 19.11
C HIS A 293 8.18 25.03 20.39
N LEU A 294 8.03 23.71 20.41
CA LEU A 294 7.65 22.96 21.62
C LEU A 294 8.85 22.83 22.57
N ILE A 295 8.73 23.39 23.77
CA ILE A 295 9.78 23.29 24.79
C ILE A 295 9.55 22.09 25.72
N SER A 296 10.61 21.35 26.05
CA SER A 296 10.61 20.23 26.99
C SER A 296 11.08 20.59 28.39
N LYS A 297 11.02 21.88 28.76
CA LYS A 297 11.57 22.37 30.03
C LYS A 297 11.01 21.63 31.24
N LYS A 298 9.70 21.39 31.29
CA LYS A 298 9.05 20.69 32.40
C LYS A 298 9.58 19.26 32.60
N LEU A 299 9.87 18.55 31.52
CA LEU A 299 10.41 17.20 31.57
C LEU A 299 11.88 17.18 32.02
N VAL A 300 12.68 18.12 31.50
CA VAL A 300 14.09 18.28 31.90
C VAL A 300 14.21 18.72 33.36
N ASP A 301 13.39 19.68 33.79
CA ASP A 301 13.33 20.15 35.18
C ASP A 301 12.87 19.04 36.14
N ALA A 302 12.12 18.04 35.65
CA ALA A 302 11.75 16.84 36.41
C ALA A 302 12.92 15.84 36.57
N GLY A 303 14.02 16.03 35.84
CA GLY A 303 15.24 15.21 35.92
C GLY A 303 15.44 14.24 34.75
N PHE A 304 14.69 14.37 33.66
CA PHE A 304 14.90 13.54 32.47
C PHE A 304 15.99 14.13 31.57
N GLU A 305 16.90 13.28 31.10
CA GLU A 305 17.98 13.65 30.19
C GLU A 305 17.82 12.95 28.85
N PHE A 306 17.81 13.72 27.75
CA PHE A 306 17.86 13.20 26.39
C PHE A 306 19.26 12.64 26.09
N LYS A 307 19.34 11.47 25.44
CA LYS A 307 20.62 10.78 25.19
C LYS A 307 21.09 10.84 23.74
N TYR A 308 20.18 11.07 22.80
CA TYR A 308 20.45 10.92 21.39
C TYR A 308 20.48 12.28 20.69
N SER A 309 21.43 12.43 19.77
CA SER A 309 21.57 13.57 18.88
C SER A 309 20.69 13.46 17.64
N VAL A 310 20.64 14.51 16.82
CA VAL A 310 19.97 14.48 15.51
C VAL A 310 20.69 13.50 14.58
N GLU A 311 22.02 13.46 14.64
CA GLU A 311 22.87 12.54 13.88
C GLU A 311 22.55 11.08 14.19
N ASP A 312 22.38 10.72 15.47
CA ASP A 312 22.00 9.37 15.89
C ASP A 312 20.63 8.99 15.34
N MET A 313 19.66 9.92 15.39
CA MET A 313 18.30 9.68 14.89
C MET A 313 18.29 9.29 13.41
N PHE A 314 18.99 10.07 12.58
CA PHE A 314 19.06 9.82 11.15
C PHE A 314 19.90 8.59 10.84
N GLU A 315 21.01 8.37 11.56
CA GLU A 315 21.86 7.21 11.35
C GLU A 315 21.13 5.91 11.63
N ASP A 316 20.55 5.79 12.83
CA ASP A 316 19.84 4.58 13.22
C ASP A 316 18.62 4.33 12.33
N ALA A 317 17.92 5.39 11.91
CA ALA A 317 16.78 5.28 11.00
C ALA A 317 17.20 4.78 9.59
N VAL A 318 18.25 5.35 9.02
CA VAL A 318 18.77 4.96 7.69
C VAL A 318 19.30 3.54 7.72
N GLU A 319 20.12 3.19 8.71
CA GLU A 319 20.69 1.84 8.83
C GLU A 319 19.62 0.79 9.09
N CYS A 320 18.62 1.09 9.94
CA CYS A 320 17.47 0.21 10.13
C CYS A 320 16.68 0.01 8.81
N CYS A 321 16.47 1.08 8.03
CA CYS A 321 15.83 0.99 6.72
C CYS A 321 16.66 0.15 5.73
N LYS A 322 17.99 0.31 5.70
CA LYS A 322 18.86 -0.52 4.86
C LYS A 322 18.72 -2.00 5.20
N GLN A 323 18.69 -2.36 6.48
CA GLN A 323 18.56 -3.75 6.90
C GLN A 323 17.18 -4.37 6.60
N LYS A 324 16.11 -3.58 6.71
CA LYS A 324 14.71 -4.09 6.65
C LYS A 324 13.99 -3.83 5.35
N VAL A 325 14.30 -2.74 4.67
CA VAL A 325 13.62 -2.27 3.45
C VAL A 325 14.48 -2.57 2.20
N VAL A 326 15.76 -2.92 2.36
CA VAL A 326 16.67 -3.23 1.25
C VAL A 326 17.31 -4.61 1.39
N PRO A 327 16.81 -5.60 0.63
CA PRO A 327 17.73 -6.32 -0.24
C PRO A 327 17.18 -6.34 -1.67
N ALA A 328 17.18 -5.19 -2.34
CA ALA A 328 16.99 -5.11 -3.79
C ALA A 328 17.62 -3.84 -4.38
N ARG A 329 18.92 -3.93 -4.69
CA ARG A 329 19.68 -3.17 -5.69
C ARG A 329 19.40 -1.67 -5.81
N VAL A 330 20.12 -0.85 -5.04
CA VAL A 330 20.56 0.47 -5.47
C VAL A 330 22.02 0.65 -5.07
N PHE A 331 22.94 0.26 -5.96
CA PHE A 331 24.28 0.83 -5.99
C PHE A 331 24.68 1.02 -7.46
N PRO A 332 24.96 2.26 -7.92
CA PRO A 332 25.70 2.46 -9.15
C PRO A 332 27.20 2.29 -8.85
N ARG A 333 27.89 1.43 -9.60
CA ARG A 333 29.35 1.51 -9.78
C ARG A 333 29.65 1.92 -11.24
N PRO A 334 30.82 2.54 -11.48
CA PRO A 334 30.99 3.56 -12.50
C PRO A 334 31.04 3.01 -13.92
N ARG A 335 30.69 3.91 -14.85
CA ARG A 335 30.62 3.72 -16.31
C ARG A 335 31.79 2.93 -16.88
N ALA A 336 31.46 1.87 -17.63
CA ALA A 336 32.26 1.42 -18.76
C ALA A 336 31.34 1.28 -19.98
N LEU A 337 31.84 1.86 -21.06
CA LEU A 337 31.28 2.04 -22.39
C LEU A 337 30.85 0.71 -23.04
N MET A 338 29.66 0.62 -23.63
CA MET A 338 29.44 -0.20 -24.82
C MET A 338 28.25 0.30 -25.64
N ILE A 339 28.60 0.96 -26.74
CA ILE A 339 27.77 1.13 -27.93
C ILE A 339 27.59 -0.26 -28.55
N LEU A 340 26.38 -0.63 -28.97
CA LEU A 340 26.12 -1.47 -30.16
C LEU A 340 24.60 -1.57 -30.47
N LEU A 341 24.22 -0.82 -31.52
CA LEU A 341 23.30 -1.15 -32.62
C LEU A 341 22.10 -2.09 -32.35
N VAL A 342 20.89 -1.51 -32.35
CA VAL A 342 19.64 -2.19 -32.73
C VAL A 342 19.30 -1.77 -34.17
N PRO A 343 19.06 -2.69 -35.12
CA PRO A 343 18.64 -2.33 -36.48
C PRO A 343 17.17 -1.83 -36.50
N PRO A 344 16.82 -0.90 -37.42
CA PRO A 344 15.52 -0.26 -37.43
C PRO A 344 14.56 -1.02 -38.35
N LEU A 345 13.50 -1.64 -37.83
CA LEU A 345 12.34 -2.01 -38.66
C LEU A 345 10.99 -2.13 -37.90
N ALA A 346 10.90 -1.59 -36.67
CA ALA A 346 9.62 -1.49 -35.94
C ALA A 346 9.28 -0.04 -35.48
N ALA A 347 9.98 0.98 -35.99
CA ALA A 347 9.80 2.37 -35.56
C ALA A 347 8.82 3.20 -36.41
N VAL A 348 8.21 2.65 -37.46
CA VAL A 348 7.43 3.45 -38.42
C VAL A 348 5.93 3.54 -38.11
N VAL A 349 5.40 2.82 -37.12
CA VAL A 349 3.97 2.90 -36.75
C VAL A 349 3.71 3.66 -35.43
N VAL A 350 4.74 3.93 -34.63
CA VAL A 350 4.57 4.53 -33.27
C VAL A 350 4.60 6.07 -33.27
N PHE A 351 5.02 6.73 -34.36
CA PHE A 351 5.19 8.19 -34.39
C PHE A 351 4.09 8.99 -35.12
N ARG A 352 2.89 8.44 -35.32
CA ARG A 352 1.78 9.15 -35.99
C ARG A 352 0.50 9.38 -35.18
N PHE A 353 0.55 9.23 -33.86
CA PHE A 353 -0.56 9.59 -32.96
C PHE A 353 -0.12 10.44 -31.76
N TRP A 354 0.86 11.31 -31.98
CA TRP A 354 1.16 12.42 -31.08
C TRP A 354 0.69 13.72 -31.75
N ASP A 355 -0.60 14.03 -31.67
CA ASP A 355 -1.07 15.41 -31.77
C ASP A 355 -2.40 15.63 -31.03
N HIS A 356 -2.49 16.81 -30.43
CA HIS A 356 -3.53 17.36 -29.57
C HIS A 356 -4.98 17.18 -30.08
N ARG A 357 -5.89 16.80 -29.17
CA ARG A 357 -7.23 17.41 -29.14
C ARG A 357 -7.64 17.89 -27.75
N GLN A 358 -7.81 19.20 -27.72
CA GLN A 358 -8.28 20.04 -26.64
C GLN A 358 -9.78 19.86 -26.31
N LEU A 359 -10.06 19.96 -25.01
CA LEU A 359 -11.08 20.80 -24.35
C LEU A 359 -12.37 21.17 -25.11
N ARG A 360 -13.51 20.83 -24.51
CA ARG A 360 -14.66 21.73 -24.40
C ARG A 360 -14.95 22.01 -22.94
N LYS A 361 -14.83 23.29 -22.57
CA LYS A 361 -15.18 23.89 -21.28
C LYS A 361 -16.70 24.04 -21.19
N GLY A 362 -17.28 23.63 -20.06
CA GLY A 362 -18.52 24.17 -19.52
C GLY A 362 -18.20 24.79 -18.16
N THR A 363 -18.26 26.12 -18.08
CA THR A 363 -17.95 26.92 -16.90
C THR A 363 -19.17 27.06 -15.99
N THR A 364 -19.02 26.77 -14.69
CA THR A 364 -19.49 27.63 -13.58
C THR A 364 -18.75 27.33 -12.27
N SER A 365 -18.00 28.34 -11.83
CA SER A 365 -17.65 28.78 -10.45
C SER A 365 -17.26 27.79 -9.34
N GLY A 366 -16.06 28.02 -8.78
CA GLY A 366 -15.71 27.72 -7.38
C GLY A 366 -14.42 26.92 -7.20
N THR A 367 -13.25 27.56 -7.19
CA THR A 367 -11.95 26.85 -7.09
C THR A 367 -11.16 27.22 -5.84
N SER A 368 -11.19 26.32 -4.84
CA SER A 368 -10.20 26.22 -3.76
C SER A 368 -9.17 25.14 -4.12
N MET A 369 -7.88 25.49 -4.10
CA MET A 369 -6.77 24.69 -4.61
C MET A 369 -6.43 23.50 -3.69
N ALA A 370 -6.78 22.29 -4.14
CA ALA A 370 -6.40 21.02 -3.52
C ALA A 370 -5.10 20.48 -4.16
N TRP A 371 -4.03 20.34 -3.38
CA TRP A 371 -2.79 19.61 -3.74
C TRP A 371 -2.85 18.21 -3.09
N ASN A 372 -3.49 17.23 -3.71
CA ASN A 372 -3.02 16.28 -4.74
C ASN A 372 -2.32 15.00 -4.22
N VAL A 373 -3.14 14.12 -3.64
CA VAL A 373 -3.01 12.63 -3.67
C VAL A 373 -2.78 12.07 -5.10
N PHE A 374 -2.90 12.92 -6.12
CA PHE A 374 -2.60 12.65 -7.51
C PHE A 374 -1.11 12.43 -7.84
N LYS A 375 -0.13 12.87 -7.04
CA LYS A 375 1.30 12.76 -7.41
C LYS A 375 1.90 11.35 -7.28
N PHE A 376 1.47 10.53 -6.31
CA PHE A 376 1.93 9.13 -6.19
C PHE A 376 1.48 8.26 -7.38
N CYS A 377 0.32 8.59 -7.96
CA CYS A 377 -0.15 8.00 -9.22
C CYS A 377 0.67 8.46 -10.44
N THR A 378 1.52 9.48 -10.31
CA THR A 378 2.37 9.99 -11.39
C THR A 378 3.73 9.30 -11.39
N SER A 379 4.30 8.99 -10.22
CA SER A 379 5.53 8.18 -10.10
C SER A 379 5.31 6.71 -10.55
N LEU A 380 4.11 6.17 -10.31
CA LEU A 380 3.68 4.87 -10.87
C LEU A 380 3.53 4.90 -12.40
N LYS A 381 3.18 6.04 -13.00
CA LYS A 381 3.20 6.21 -14.47
C LYS A 381 4.62 6.23 -15.03
N GLY A 382 5.58 6.83 -14.32
CA GLY A 382 7.00 6.80 -14.68
C GLY A 382 7.65 5.42 -14.53
N LEU A 383 7.35 4.70 -13.45
CA LEU A 383 7.70 3.28 -13.27
C LEU A 383 7.05 2.39 -14.32
N GLY A 384 5.84 2.74 -14.76
CA GLY A 384 5.12 2.04 -15.81
C GLY A 384 5.90 1.94 -17.11
N SER A 385 6.43 3.06 -17.61
CA SER A 385 7.26 3.05 -18.82
C SER A 385 8.49 2.14 -18.69
N ILE A 386 9.07 2.03 -17.50
CA ILE A 386 10.20 1.12 -17.23
C ILE A 386 9.76 -0.34 -17.34
N MET A 387 8.57 -0.70 -16.85
CA MET A 387 8.05 -2.07 -16.98
C MET A 387 7.79 -2.46 -18.43
N ILE A 388 7.26 -1.55 -19.25
CA ILE A 388 7.09 -1.78 -20.69
C ILE A 388 8.47 -2.00 -21.35
N LEU A 389 9.45 -1.16 -21.05
CA LEU A 389 10.82 -1.32 -21.56
C LEU A 389 11.45 -2.64 -21.11
N MET A 390 11.19 -3.08 -19.89
CA MET A 390 11.67 -4.37 -19.39
C MET A 390 11.05 -5.54 -20.16
N VAL A 391 9.73 -5.53 -20.40
CA VAL A 391 9.05 -6.55 -21.21
C VAL A 391 9.64 -6.60 -22.61
N LEU A 392 9.80 -5.45 -23.27
CA LEU A 392 10.41 -5.37 -24.60
C LEU A 392 11.87 -5.82 -24.60
N GLY A 393 12.62 -5.55 -23.53
CA GLY A 393 13.99 -6.05 -23.34
C GLY A 393 14.05 -7.58 -23.24
N VAL A 394 13.15 -8.20 -22.48
CA VAL A 394 13.07 -9.67 -22.37
C VAL A 394 12.70 -10.30 -23.71
N VAL A 395 11.73 -9.73 -24.42
CA VAL A 395 11.37 -10.17 -25.78
C VAL A 395 12.56 -10.01 -26.73
N GLY A 396 13.28 -8.90 -26.67
CA GLY A 396 14.45 -8.63 -27.50
C GLY A 396 15.60 -9.62 -27.25
N VAL A 397 15.92 -9.92 -26.00
CA VAL A 397 16.93 -10.94 -25.64
C VAL A 397 16.51 -12.33 -26.11
N THR A 398 15.23 -12.66 -25.95
CA THR A 398 14.68 -13.95 -26.40
C THR A 398 14.74 -14.06 -27.92
N TYR A 399 14.37 -13.01 -28.64
CA TYR A 399 14.48 -12.94 -30.10
C TYR A 399 15.92 -13.10 -30.56
N TYR A 400 16.87 -12.38 -29.95
CA TYR A 400 18.30 -12.49 -30.24
C TYR A 400 18.78 -13.93 -30.08
N ALA A 401 18.47 -14.59 -28.96
CA ALA A 401 18.89 -15.96 -28.72
C ALA A 401 18.23 -16.95 -29.69
N VAL A 402 16.92 -16.89 -29.88
CA VAL A 402 16.19 -17.88 -30.70
C VAL A 402 16.52 -17.71 -32.19
N VAL A 403 16.45 -16.48 -32.69
CA VAL A 403 16.56 -16.20 -34.13
C VAL A 403 18.01 -16.05 -34.55
N LEU A 404 18.82 -15.25 -33.85
CA LEU A 404 20.16 -14.90 -34.31
C LEU A 404 21.23 -15.90 -33.87
N THR A 405 21.12 -16.46 -32.65
CA THR A 405 22.16 -17.37 -32.16
C THR A 405 21.87 -18.85 -32.41
N ASN A 406 20.60 -19.27 -32.48
CA ASN A 406 20.24 -20.70 -32.58
C ASN A 406 19.70 -21.07 -33.98
N PHE A 407 18.51 -20.62 -34.37
CA PHE A 407 17.89 -21.08 -35.63
C PHE A 407 18.40 -20.38 -36.90
N GLY A 408 18.84 -19.13 -36.81
CA GLY A 408 19.34 -18.35 -37.95
C GLY A 408 20.59 -18.96 -38.60
N PRO A 409 21.63 -19.35 -37.83
CA PRO A 409 22.80 -20.02 -38.39
C PRO A 409 22.47 -21.33 -39.12
N ALA A 410 21.55 -22.14 -38.58
CA ALA A 410 21.13 -23.40 -39.20
C ALA A 410 20.37 -23.21 -40.53
N LEU A 411 19.72 -22.05 -40.71
CA LEU A 411 19.12 -21.64 -41.99
C LEU A 411 20.15 -21.10 -42.99
N TYR A 412 21.12 -20.33 -42.51
CA TYR A 412 22.15 -19.72 -43.36
C TYR A 412 23.16 -20.74 -43.89
N LEU A 413 23.61 -21.67 -43.05
CA LEU A 413 24.60 -22.69 -43.40
C LEU A 413 24.00 -23.85 -44.21
N GLY A 414 22.68 -24.05 -44.13
CA GLY A 414 21.99 -25.20 -44.72
C GLY A 414 22.27 -26.51 -43.98
N GLY A 415 21.51 -27.57 -44.28
CA GLY A 415 21.71 -28.91 -43.70
C GLY A 415 20.40 -29.62 -43.35
N LEU A 416 20.53 -30.73 -42.62
CA LEU A 416 19.38 -31.54 -42.19
C LEU A 416 18.48 -30.82 -41.17
N ASP A 417 19.03 -29.84 -40.44
CA ASP A 417 18.30 -29.06 -39.44
C ASP A 417 17.53 -27.87 -40.03
N THR A 418 17.73 -27.55 -41.32
CA THR A 418 17.10 -26.40 -41.99
C THR A 418 15.56 -26.47 -41.98
N PRO A 419 14.90 -27.61 -42.30
CA PRO A 419 13.44 -27.68 -42.24
C PRO A 419 12.87 -27.47 -40.83
N ILE A 420 13.53 -28.03 -39.81
CA ILE A 420 13.13 -27.89 -38.41
C ILE A 420 13.29 -26.44 -37.96
N SER A 421 14.40 -25.81 -38.31
CA SER A 421 14.69 -24.41 -38.00
C SER A 421 13.69 -23.47 -38.69
N PHE A 422 13.32 -23.76 -39.94
CA PHE A 422 12.32 -23.00 -40.68
C PHE A 422 10.93 -23.06 -40.03
N VAL A 423 10.47 -24.27 -39.68
CA VAL A 423 9.18 -24.45 -38.98
C VAL A 423 9.21 -23.80 -37.59
N GLY A 424 10.30 -24.00 -36.84
CA GLY A 424 10.50 -23.42 -35.51
C GLY A 424 10.44 -21.89 -35.53
N LEU A 425 11.08 -21.25 -36.51
CA LEU A 425 11.02 -19.80 -36.69
C LEU A 425 9.64 -19.31 -37.10
N ILE A 426 8.92 -20.01 -37.98
CA ILE A 426 7.54 -19.64 -38.33
C ILE A 426 6.66 -19.66 -37.08
N LEU A 427 6.71 -20.75 -36.32
CA LEU A 427 5.92 -20.88 -35.09
C LEU A 427 6.29 -19.80 -34.06
N PHE A 428 7.59 -19.55 -33.86
CA PHE A 428 8.08 -18.50 -32.97
C PHE A 428 7.57 -17.12 -33.37
N HIS A 429 7.70 -16.72 -34.64
CA HIS A 429 7.25 -15.42 -35.11
C HIS A 429 5.72 -15.28 -35.06
N CYS A 430 4.97 -16.34 -35.38
CA CYS A 430 3.51 -16.34 -35.23
C CYS A 430 3.11 -16.11 -33.77
N LEU A 431 3.74 -16.79 -32.81
CA LEU A 431 3.48 -16.60 -31.39
C LEU A 431 3.90 -15.20 -30.91
N LEU A 432 5.07 -14.73 -31.33
CA LEU A 432 5.57 -13.39 -31.00
C LEU A 432 4.61 -12.29 -31.48
N VAL A 433 4.07 -12.41 -32.69
CA VAL A 433 3.03 -11.49 -33.20
C VAL A 433 1.81 -11.51 -32.29
N MET A 434 1.35 -12.69 -31.86
CA MET A 434 0.20 -12.81 -30.97
C MET A 434 0.48 -12.27 -29.56
N VAL A 435 1.67 -12.49 -29.01
CA VAL A 435 2.11 -11.94 -27.72
C VAL A 435 2.15 -10.42 -27.78
N LEU A 436 2.82 -9.84 -28.78
CA LEU A 436 2.91 -8.39 -28.91
C LEU A 436 1.55 -7.76 -29.18
N TRP A 437 0.72 -8.37 -30.03
CA TRP A 437 -0.61 -7.87 -30.32
C TRP A 437 -1.50 -7.89 -29.07
N SER A 438 -1.54 -9.00 -28.34
CA SER A 438 -2.32 -9.08 -27.09
C SER A 438 -1.77 -8.15 -26.00
N TYR A 439 -0.45 -8.06 -25.84
CA TYR A 439 0.22 -7.17 -24.88
C TYR A 439 -0.11 -5.70 -25.14
N PHE A 440 0.11 -5.21 -26.36
CA PHE A 440 -0.17 -3.80 -26.65
C PHE A 440 -1.67 -3.50 -26.62
N THR A 441 -2.52 -4.46 -27.03
CA THR A 441 -3.96 -4.28 -26.90
C THR A 441 -4.38 -4.14 -25.43
N VAL A 442 -3.85 -4.94 -24.50
CA VAL A 442 -4.18 -4.78 -23.07
C VAL A 442 -3.59 -3.50 -22.46
N VAL A 443 -2.39 -3.09 -22.87
CA VAL A 443 -1.74 -1.84 -22.42
C VAL A 443 -2.54 -0.61 -22.84
N PHE A 444 -3.00 -0.56 -24.10
CA PHE A 444 -3.64 0.64 -24.66
C PHE A 444 -5.16 0.66 -24.56
N THR A 445 -5.81 -0.48 -24.31
CA THR A 445 -7.28 -0.51 -24.15
C THR A 445 -7.67 0.00 -22.78
N ASP A 446 -8.59 0.96 -22.72
CA ASP A 446 -9.20 1.39 -21.46
C ASP A 446 -9.92 0.19 -20.80
N PRO A 447 -9.65 -0.17 -19.54
CA PRO A 447 -10.29 -1.30 -18.87
C PRO A 447 -11.78 -1.14 -18.59
N GLY A 448 -12.34 0.05 -18.80
CA GLY A 448 -13.72 0.41 -18.52
C GLY A 448 -13.79 1.38 -17.35
N SER A 449 -14.35 2.57 -17.59
CA SER A 449 -14.71 3.55 -16.56
C SER A 449 -16.22 3.65 -16.39
N VAL A 450 -16.66 3.95 -15.17
CA VAL A 450 -18.04 4.38 -14.93
C VAL A 450 -18.30 5.69 -15.69
N PRO A 451 -19.33 5.77 -16.56
CA PRO A 451 -19.68 6.99 -17.27
C PRO A 451 -19.97 8.15 -16.31
N PRO A 452 -19.63 9.40 -16.68
CA PRO A 452 -19.99 10.56 -15.88
C PRO A 452 -21.50 10.63 -15.68
N ASN A 453 -21.96 10.90 -14.45
CA ASN A 453 -23.37 10.97 -14.08
C ASN A 453 -24.16 9.67 -14.28
N TRP A 454 -23.50 8.52 -14.34
CA TRP A 454 -24.20 7.24 -14.35
C TRP A 454 -25.12 7.13 -13.12
N LYS A 455 -26.37 6.76 -13.36
CA LYS A 455 -27.39 6.49 -12.35
C LYS A 455 -27.96 5.09 -12.61
N PRO A 456 -28.32 4.33 -11.57
CA PRO A 456 -29.05 3.09 -11.75
C PRO A 456 -30.36 3.39 -12.48
N ALA A 457 -30.74 2.52 -13.42
CA ALA A 457 -32.06 2.59 -14.04
C ALA A 457 -33.11 2.39 -12.95
N VAL A 458 -34.02 3.36 -12.79
CA VAL A 458 -35.18 3.26 -11.92
C VAL A 458 -36.35 2.98 -12.85
N ASP A 459 -36.98 1.81 -12.70
CA ASP A 459 -38.13 1.44 -13.52
C ASP A 459 -39.35 2.22 -12.99
N GLU A 460 -39.74 3.29 -13.70
CA GLU A 460 -40.79 4.23 -13.27
C GLU A 460 -42.19 3.58 -13.19
N GLU A 461 -42.40 2.39 -13.79
CA GLU A 461 -43.67 1.67 -13.72
C GLU A 461 -43.84 0.75 -12.48
N ARG A 462 -42.77 0.44 -11.75
CA ARG A 462 -42.84 -0.44 -10.56
C ARG A 462 -42.38 0.18 -9.24
N GLY A 463 -41.78 1.37 -9.26
CA GLY A 463 -41.33 2.03 -8.03
C GLY A 463 -40.24 1.29 -7.25
N GLU A 464 -39.65 0.23 -7.84
CA GLU A 464 -38.58 -0.56 -7.24
C GLU A 464 -37.30 -0.44 -8.07
N VAL A 465 -36.17 -0.32 -7.37
CA VAL A 465 -34.82 -0.32 -7.96
C VAL A 465 -34.50 -1.74 -8.40
N ASP A 466 -33.93 -1.92 -9.59
CA ASP A 466 -33.51 -3.24 -10.10
C ASP A 466 -32.72 -4.04 -9.03
N PRO A 467 -33.21 -5.24 -8.60
CA PRO A 467 -32.57 -6.08 -7.58
C PRO A 467 -31.10 -6.40 -7.88
N LEU A 468 -30.69 -6.33 -9.15
CA LEU A 468 -29.31 -6.56 -9.60
C LEU A 468 -28.31 -5.58 -8.98
N ASN A 469 -28.75 -4.36 -8.65
CA ASN A 469 -27.89 -3.30 -8.13
C ASN A 469 -27.69 -3.32 -6.61
N GLY A 470 -28.46 -4.10 -5.85
CA GLY A 470 -28.54 -3.89 -4.41
C GLY A 470 -28.60 -5.08 -3.46
N VAL A 471 -28.28 -6.31 -3.88
CA VAL A 471 -28.22 -7.43 -2.93
C VAL A 471 -26.92 -8.23 -3.05
N GLU A 472 -26.02 -8.08 -2.06
CA GLU A 472 -25.46 -9.22 -1.32
C GLU A 472 -24.79 -8.81 0.02
N LEU A 473 -25.27 -9.48 1.07
CA LEU A 473 -24.71 -9.79 2.40
C LEU A 473 -24.21 -8.67 3.33
N SER A 474 -25.16 -7.86 3.79
CA SER A 474 -25.15 -7.37 5.18
C SER A 474 -26.20 -8.11 6.00
N ASN A 475 -25.76 -9.09 6.80
CA ASN A 475 -26.47 -9.57 7.99
C ASN A 475 -25.40 -9.77 9.08
N MET A 476 -25.54 -9.25 10.30
CA MET A 476 -26.73 -8.80 11.04
C MET A 476 -26.30 -7.64 11.98
N ARG A 477 -27.06 -6.55 12.18
CA ARG A 477 -28.48 -6.47 12.58
C ARG A 477 -29.25 -5.30 11.93
N SER A 478 -30.51 -5.61 11.56
CA SER A 478 -31.72 -4.76 11.38
C SER A 478 -31.60 -3.43 10.63
N ASP A 479 -32.17 -3.33 9.42
CA ASP A 479 -33.61 -3.06 9.22
C ASP A 479 -33.97 -3.16 7.73
N SER A 480 -35.12 -3.77 7.45
CA SER A 480 -35.74 -3.89 6.13
C SER A 480 -36.34 -2.57 5.68
N SER A 481 -35.79 -1.90 4.64
CA SER A 481 -36.53 -0.97 3.75
C SER A 481 -35.70 -0.18 2.72
N ASN A 482 -34.39 -0.40 2.52
CA ASN A 482 -33.67 0.31 1.44
C ASN A 482 -32.59 -0.57 0.78
N VAL A 483 -32.89 -1.05 -0.43
CA VAL A 483 -31.94 -1.67 -1.36
C VAL A 483 -30.97 -0.56 -1.83
N GLY A 484 -29.91 -0.34 -1.04
CA GLY A 484 -29.04 0.82 -1.17
C GLY A 484 -28.15 0.79 -2.42
N ILE A 485 -28.24 1.84 -3.23
CA ILE A 485 -27.36 2.08 -4.39
C ILE A 485 -25.90 2.10 -3.91
N ARG A 486 -25.04 1.23 -4.48
CA ARG A 486 -23.62 1.19 -4.13
C ARG A 486 -22.95 2.50 -4.60
N HIS A 487 -22.19 3.14 -3.70
CA HIS A 487 -21.55 4.43 -3.98
C HIS A 487 -20.01 4.33 -3.84
N CYS A 488 -19.27 5.02 -4.70
CA CYS A 488 -17.82 5.18 -4.56
C CYS A 488 -17.50 6.47 -3.80
N ARG A 489 -16.91 6.35 -2.60
CA ARG A 489 -16.52 7.52 -1.78
C ARG A 489 -15.39 8.35 -2.39
N LYS A 490 -14.47 7.73 -3.14
CA LYS A 490 -13.32 8.41 -3.76
C LYS A 490 -13.69 9.16 -5.04
N CYS A 491 -14.58 8.58 -5.87
CA CYS A 491 -15.08 9.23 -7.08
C CYS A 491 -16.32 10.09 -6.83
N SER A 492 -16.90 10.03 -5.63
CA SER A 492 -18.14 10.72 -5.26
C SER A 492 -19.30 10.50 -6.25
N GLN A 493 -19.43 9.27 -6.75
CA GLN A 493 -20.49 8.90 -7.70
C GLN A 493 -21.03 7.49 -7.42
N PRO A 494 -22.28 7.18 -7.83
CA PRO A 494 -22.80 5.83 -7.82
C PRO A 494 -21.87 4.87 -8.58
N LYS A 495 -21.71 3.65 -8.07
CA LYS A 495 -20.91 2.61 -8.73
C LYS A 495 -21.84 1.46 -9.20
N PRO A 496 -21.74 1.04 -10.47
CA PRO A 496 -22.43 -0.15 -10.97
C PRO A 496 -22.03 -1.43 -10.23
N ALA A 497 -22.78 -2.50 -10.43
CA ALA A 497 -22.41 -3.82 -9.94
C ALA A 497 -21.00 -4.23 -10.43
N ARG A 498 -20.28 -5.02 -9.60
CA ARG A 498 -18.93 -5.52 -9.90
C ARG A 498 -17.86 -4.44 -10.17
N CYS A 499 -18.16 -3.17 -9.86
CA CYS A 499 -17.22 -2.05 -10.01
C CYS A 499 -16.44 -1.78 -8.71
N HIS A 500 -15.13 -1.58 -8.85
CA HIS A 500 -14.23 -1.23 -7.74
C HIS A 500 -13.37 -0.02 -8.10
N HIS A 501 -12.99 0.75 -7.07
CA HIS A 501 -12.12 1.92 -7.25
C HIS A 501 -10.65 1.48 -7.20
N CYS A 502 -9.90 1.77 -8.26
CA CYS A 502 -8.47 1.57 -8.27
C CYS A 502 -7.76 2.85 -7.81
N SER A 503 -7.01 2.76 -6.72
CA SER A 503 -6.20 3.87 -6.22
C SER A 503 -5.10 4.31 -7.18
N VAL A 504 -4.54 3.38 -7.98
CA VAL A 504 -3.47 3.68 -8.95
C VAL A 504 -4.02 4.37 -10.21
N CYS A 505 -5.12 3.83 -10.76
CA CYS A 505 -5.79 4.44 -11.91
C CYS A 505 -6.56 5.72 -11.51
N GLY A 506 -6.82 5.94 -10.21
CA GLY A 506 -7.52 7.12 -9.68
C GLY A 506 -9.02 7.18 -10.02
N ARG A 507 -9.60 6.04 -10.43
CA ARG A 507 -10.98 5.95 -10.92
C ARG A 507 -11.62 4.61 -10.60
N CYS A 508 -12.95 4.59 -10.68
CA CYS A 508 -13.74 3.36 -10.69
C CYS A 508 -13.57 2.61 -12.01
N VAL A 509 -13.21 1.32 -11.91
CA VAL A 509 -13.02 0.41 -13.04
C VAL A 509 -14.15 -0.61 -13.05
N LEU A 510 -14.77 -0.80 -14.22
CA LEU A 510 -15.87 -1.76 -14.42
C LEU A 510 -15.33 -3.18 -14.44
N LYS A 511 -16.01 -4.14 -13.79
CA LYS A 511 -15.55 -5.52 -13.57
C LYS A 511 -14.06 -5.59 -13.19
N MET A 512 -13.64 -4.74 -12.26
CA MET A 512 -12.23 -4.62 -11.91
C MET A 512 -11.71 -5.95 -11.37
N ASP A 513 -10.67 -6.47 -12.00
CA ASP A 513 -9.96 -7.65 -11.51
C ASP A 513 -8.79 -7.20 -10.63
N HIS A 514 -7.77 -6.58 -11.21
CA HIS A 514 -6.64 -6.03 -10.46
C HIS A 514 -5.97 -4.88 -11.21
N HIS A 515 -5.02 -4.20 -10.57
CA HIS A 515 -4.10 -3.31 -11.26
C HIS A 515 -2.82 -4.07 -11.61
N CYS A 516 -2.49 -4.19 -12.90
CA CYS A 516 -1.37 -4.99 -13.35
C CYS A 516 -0.16 -4.11 -13.67
N VAL A 517 0.93 -4.32 -12.92
CA VAL A 517 2.17 -3.55 -13.06
C VAL A 517 2.89 -3.85 -14.39
N TRP A 518 2.78 -5.06 -14.92
CA TRP A 518 3.43 -5.50 -16.16
C TRP A 518 2.88 -4.86 -17.44
N VAL A 519 1.61 -4.45 -17.41
CA VAL A 519 0.94 -3.76 -18.53
C VAL A 519 0.61 -2.30 -18.19
N VAL A 520 0.95 -1.86 -16.99
CA VAL A 520 0.73 -0.48 -16.51
C VAL A 520 -0.73 -0.03 -16.65
N ASN A 521 -1.64 -0.98 -16.47
CA ASN A 521 -3.06 -0.75 -16.70
C ASN A 521 -3.88 -1.54 -15.69
N CYS A 522 -5.07 -1.03 -15.40
CA CYS A 522 -6.06 -1.83 -14.70
C CYS A 522 -6.55 -2.95 -15.63
N ILE A 523 -6.86 -4.12 -15.09
CA ILE A 523 -7.53 -5.21 -15.79
C ILE A 523 -9.00 -5.15 -15.40
N GLY A 524 -9.87 -4.96 -16.37
CA GLY A 524 -11.31 -4.73 -16.17
C GLY A 524 -12.15 -5.25 -17.33
N ALA A 525 -13.43 -4.87 -17.35
CA ALA A 525 -14.44 -5.38 -18.27
C ALA A 525 -14.01 -5.36 -19.75
N LEU A 526 -13.34 -4.29 -20.19
CA LEU A 526 -13.07 -4.04 -21.62
C LEU A 526 -11.75 -4.63 -22.13
N ASN A 527 -10.82 -5.00 -21.23
CA ASN A 527 -9.50 -5.48 -21.63
C ASN A 527 -9.14 -6.85 -21.04
N TYR A 528 -10.04 -7.50 -20.30
CA TYR A 528 -9.76 -8.79 -19.66
C TYR A 528 -9.44 -9.91 -20.65
N LYS A 529 -10.12 -9.99 -21.80
CA LYS A 529 -9.81 -10.95 -22.86
C LYS A 529 -8.37 -10.81 -23.35
N TYR A 530 -7.93 -9.58 -23.61
CA TYR A 530 -6.58 -9.32 -24.12
C TYR A 530 -5.51 -9.72 -23.11
N PHE A 531 -5.78 -9.48 -21.83
CA PHE A 531 -4.94 -9.94 -20.73
C PHE A 531 -4.81 -11.48 -20.69
N LEU A 532 -5.93 -12.21 -20.80
CA LEU A 532 -5.90 -13.67 -20.83
C LEU A 532 -5.15 -14.23 -22.04
N LEU A 533 -5.36 -13.63 -23.21
CA LEU A 533 -4.63 -14.01 -24.42
C LEU A 533 -3.14 -13.69 -24.30
N PHE A 534 -2.77 -12.58 -23.68
CA PHE A 534 -1.38 -12.26 -23.37
C PHE A 534 -0.74 -13.33 -22.47
N LEU A 535 -1.41 -13.76 -21.39
CA LEU A 535 -0.92 -14.86 -20.55
C LEU A 535 -0.80 -16.18 -21.32
N PHE A 536 -1.82 -16.52 -22.11
CA PHE A 536 -1.85 -17.75 -22.90
C PHE A 536 -0.72 -17.81 -23.93
N TYR A 537 -0.56 -16.76 -24.74
CA TYR A 537 0.48 -16.72 -25.76
C TYR A 537 1.88 -16.57 -25.17
N THR A 538 2.05 -15.85 -24.06
CA THR A 538 3.34 -15.80 -23.34
C THR A 538 3.72 -17.17 -22.81
N PHE A 539 2.76 -17.94 -22.27
CA PHE A 539 3.01 -19.32 -21.85
C PHE A 539 3.44 -20.21 -23.03
N LEU A 540 2.73 -20.14 -24.17
CA LEU A 540 3.08 -20.92 -25.36
C LEU A 540 4.46 -20.54 -25.92
N GLU A 541 4.76 -19.25 -26.02
CA GLU A 541 6.04 -18.75 -26.53
C GLU A 541 7.19 -19.16 -25.61
N THR A 542 7.09 -18.89 -24.31
CA THR A 542 8.13 -19.25 -23.33
C THR A 542 8.36 -20.76 -23.26
N THR A 543 7.30 -21.56 -23.42
CA THR A 543 7.40 -23.03 -23.49
C THR A 543 8.08 -23.47 -24.78
N LEU A 544 7.71 -22.91 -25.94
CA LEU A 544 8.36 -23.20 -27.22
C LEU A 544 9.86 -22.87 -27.15
N VAL A 545 10.23 -21.72 -26.61
CA VAL A 545 11.63 -21.30 -26.43
C VAL A 545 12.36 -22.25 -25.50
N THR A 546 11.77 -22.59 -24.36
CA THR A 546 12.36 -23.53 -23.39
C THR A 546 12.63 -24.89 -24.03
N VAL A 547 11.66 -25.46 -24.76
CA VAL A 547 11.81 -26.75 -25.45
C VAL A 547 12.86 -26.67 -26.56
N SER A 548 12.88 -25.58 -27.32
CA SER A 548 13.83 -25.37 -28.44
C SER A 548 15.28 -25.22 -27.96
N LEU A 549 15.49 -24.60 -26.81
CA LEU A 549 16.82 -24.39 -26.23
C LEU A 549 17.28 -25.54 -25.32
N LEU A 550 16.41 -26.49 -24.98
CA LEU A 550 16.75 -27.62 -24.11
C LEU A 550 17.94 -28.48 -24.61
N PRO A 551 18.06 -28.81 -25.92
CA PRO A 551 19.23 -29.54 -26.41
C PRO A 551 20.54 -28.77 -26.18
N HIS A 552 20.56 -27.47 -26.50
CA HIS A 552 21.71 -26.59 -26.31
C HIS A 552 22.08 -26.45 -24.82
N PHE A 553 21.07 -26.36 -23.95
CA PHE A 553 21.26 -26.34 -22.51
C PHE A 553 21.85 -27.65 -21.99
N LYS A 554 21.40 -28.81 -22.50
CA LYS A 554 21.99 -30.11 -22.13
C LYS A 554 23.44 -30.22 -22.58
N THR A 555 23.74 -29.81 -23.81
CA THR A 555 25.10 -29.85 -24.37
C THR A 555 26.09 -29.06 -23.50
N PHE A 556 25.64 -27.94 -22.90
CA PHE A 556 26.45 -27.15 -21.97
C PHE A 556 26.94 -27.94 -20.74
N PHE A 557 26.19 -28.94 -20.28
CA PHE A 557 26.54 -29.77 -19.10
C PHE A 557 27.15 -31.13 -19.47
N THR A 558 27.44 -31.37 -20.75
CA THR A 558 28.08 -32.60 -21.24
C THR A 558 29.43 -32.28 -21.88
N ASP A 559 30.35 -33.25 -21.97
CA ASP A 559 31.68 -33.09 -22.59
C ASP A 559 31.67 -32.89 -24.13
N GLY A 560 30.56 -32.40 -24.69
CA GLY A 560 30.42 -32.13 -26.12
C GLY A 560 31.13 -30.83 -26.53
N GLU A 561 31.54 -30.74 -27.80
CA GLU A 561 32.04 -29.49 -28.37
C GLU A 561 30.96 -28.40 -28.32
N ILE A 562 31.21 -27.35 -27.55
CA ILE A 562 30.32 -26.20 -27.44
C ILE A 562 30.62 -25.26 -28.61
N THR A 563 29.77 -25.25 -29.62
CA THR A 563 29.90 -24.37 -30.79
C THR A 563 29.30 -22.98 -30.51
N GLY A 564 30.11 -21.92 -30.65
CA GLY A 564 29.65 -20.53 -30.51
C GLY A 564 30.61 -19.63 -29.74
N THR A 565 30.34 -18.32 -29.75
CA THR A 565 31.09 -17.35 -28.94
C THR A 565 30.65 -17.41 -27.47
N PRO A 566 31.50 -17.05 -26.49
CA PRO A 566 31.11 -16.98 -25.09
C PRO A 566 29.84 -16.15 -24.85
N GLY A 567 29.66 -15.06 -25.60
CA GLY A 567 28.46 -14.23 -25.54
C GLY A 567 27.19 -14.96 -25.96
N ASN A 568 27.24 -15.74 -27.04
CA ASN A 568 26.08 -16.52 -27.52
C ASN A 568 25.69 -17.63 -26.53
N LEU A 569 26.69 -18.23 -25.88
CA LEU A 569 26.47 -19.25 -24.86
C LEU A 569 25.81 -18.68 -23.62
N VAL A 570 26.30 -17.54 -23.11
CA VAL A 570 25.68 -16.83 -21.99
C VAL A 570 24.26 -16.39 -22.35
N ALA A 571 24.05 -15.83 -23.54
CA ALA A 571 22.72 -15.41 -23.99
C ALA A 571 21.75 -16.60 -24.07
N THR A 572 22.17 -17.74 -24.61
CA THR A 572 21.34 -18.95 -24.74
C THR A 572 21.00 -19.54 -23.37
N PHE A 573 21.99 -19.63 -22.48
CA PHE A 573 21.80 -20.14 -21.12
C PHE A 573 20.84 -19.26 -20.31
N LEU A 574 21.07 -17.94 -20.29
CA LEU A 574 20.21 -16.99 -19.58
C LEU A 574 18.79 -17.00 -20.14
N THR A 575 18.65 -17.09 -21.47
CA THR A 575 17.34 -17.16 -22.14
C THR A 575 16.59 -18.43 -21.75
N PHE A 576 17.26 -19.59 -21.71
CA PHE A 576 16.64 -20.85 -21.28
C PHE A 576 16.13 -20.76 -19.84
N VAL A 577 16.99 -20.33 -18.89
CA VAL A 577 16.62 -20.24 -17.47
C VAL A 577 15.47 -19.26 -17.27
N LEU A 578 15.53 -18.10 -17.93
CA LEU A 578 14.50 -17.07 -17.83
C LEU A 578 13.16 -17.55 -18.39
N ASN A 579 13.15 -18.18 -19.57
CA ASN A 579 11.92 -18.67 -20.20
C ASN A 579 11.32 -19.87 -19.44
N LEU A 580 12.14 -20.75 -18.86
CA LEU A 580 11.66 -21.83 -18.00
C LEU A 580 10.95 -21.26 -16.76
N ALA A 581 11.59 -20.29 -16.09
CA ALA A 581 11.02 -19.65 -14.91
C ALA A 581 9.69 -18.92 -15.24
N PHE A 582 9.66 -18.18 -16.36
CA PHE A 582 8.43 -17.53 -16.82
C PHE A 582 7.34 -18.53 -17.22
N SER A 583 7.67 -19.61 -17.94
CA SER A 583 6.69 -20.62 -18.34
C SER A 583 6.00 -21.24 -17.12
N LEU A 584 6.76 -21.61 -16.08
CA LEU A 584 6.21 -22.16 -14.83
C LEU A 584 5.35 -21.13 -14.07
N SER A 585 5.83 -19.89 -13.96
CA SER A 585 5.11 -18.82 -13.26
C SER A 585 3.81 -18.43 -13.96
N VAL A 586 3.87 -18.23 -15.29
CA VAL A 586 2.71 -17.85 -16.11
C VAL A 586 1.70 -18.99 -16.18
N LEU A 587 2.13 -20.26 -16.19
CA LEU A 587 1.22 -21.41 -16.13
C LEU A 587 0.34 -21.37 -14.87
N GLY A 588 0.94 -21.16 -13.69
CA GLY A 588 0.20 -21.06 -12.43
C GLY A 588 -0.79 -19.89 -12.44
N PHE A 589 -0.35 -18.74 -12.96
CA PHE A 589 -1.20 -17.55 -13.04
C PHE A 589 -2.35 -17.71 -14.06
N LEU A 590 -2.07 -18.33 -15.21
CA LEU A 590 -3.06 -18.67 -16.23
C LEU A 590 -4.09 -19.66 -15.65
N ALA A 591 -3.66 -20.67 -14.90
CA ALA A 591 -4.56 -21.64 -14.27
C ALA A 591 -5.55 -20.97 -13.30
N ILE A 592 -5.06 -20.03 -12.48
CA ILE A 592 -5.92 -19.24 -11.59
C ILE A 592 -6.94 -18.45 -12.41
N HIS A 593 -6.50 -17.73 -13.44
CA HIS A 593 -7.40 -16.92 -14.27
C HIS A 593 -8.40 -17.76 -15.07
N VAL A 594 -8.02 -18.94 -15.55
CA VAL A 594 -8.95 -19.90 -16.17
C VAL A 594 -10.01 -20.33 -15.17
N SER A 595 -9.66 -20.60 -13.91
CA SER A 595 -10.63 -20.91 -12.85
C SER A 595 -11.60 -19.74 -12.59
N LEU A 596 -11.09 -18.50 -12.60
CA LEU A 596 -11.91 -17.29 -12.48
C LEU A 596 -12.89 -17.12 -13.65
N VAL A 597 -12.45 -17.41 -14.88
CA VAL A 597 -13.33 -17.43 -16.05
C VAL A 597 -14.40 -18.52 -15.92
N VAL A 598 -14.01 -19.74 -15.53
CA VAL A 598 -14.94 -20.86 -15.36
C VAL A 598 -16.04 -20.54 -14.34
N THR A 599 -15.71 -19.80 -13.28
CA THR A 599 -16.65 -19.42 -12.21
C THR A 599 -17.26 -18.02 -12.38
N ASN A 600 -16.95 -17.32 -13.47
CA ASN A 600 -17.27 -15.90 -13.71
C ASN A 600 -17.05 -14.98 -12.49
N THR A 601 -15.91 -15.16 -11.82
CA THR A 601 -15.46 -14.32 -10.71
C THR A 601 -14.25 -13.48 -11.15
N THR A 602 -14.04 -12.34 -10.52
CA THR A 602 -12.76 -11.62 -10.55
C THR A 602 -11.89 -12.06 -9.37
N THR A 603 -10.59 -11.73 -9.39
CA THR A 603 -9.69 -11.93 -8.24
C THR A 603 -10.19 -11.23 -6.98
N ILE A 604 -10.73 -10.01 -7.10
CA ILE A 604 -11.36 -9.27 -6.00
C ILE A 604 -12.59 -10.02 -5.47
N GLU A 605 -13.49 -10.42 -6.36
CA GLU A 605 -14.71 -11.13 -5.97
C GLU A 605 -14.40 -12.50 -5.34
N ALA A 606 -13.42 -13.23 -5.87
CA ALA A 606 -12.98 -14.50 -5.31
C ALA A 606 -12.42 -14.35 -3.88
N TYR A 607 -11.75 -13.23 -3.59
CA TYR A 607 -11.31 -12.89 -2.24
C TYR A 607 -12.49 -12.50 -1.32
N GLU A 608 -13.49 -11.80 -1.86
CA GLU A 608 -14.71 -11.39 -1.13
C GLU A 608 -15.66 -12.57 -0.84
N LYS A 609 -15.68 -13.62 -1.67
CA LYS A 609 -16.62 -14.77 -1.65
C LYS A 609 -16.41 -15.79 -0.51
N LYS A 610 -15.98 -15.39 0.69
CA LYS A 610 -15.67 -16.34 1.79
C LYS A 610 -16.88 -17.02 2.45
N THR A 611 -18.13 -16.69 2.08
CA THR A 611 -19.32 -17.11 2.85
C THR A 611 -20.51 -17.64 2.04
N SER A 612 -20.45 -17.81 0.71
CA SER A 612 -21.58 -18.35 -0.08
C SER A 612 -21.19 -19.45 -1.08
N PRO A 613 -21.84 -20.63 -1.06
CA PRO A 613 -21.57 -21.73 -2.00
C PRO A 613 -22.12 -21.47 -3.42
N LYS A 614 -23.07 -20.54 -3.61
CA LYS A 614 -23.65 -20.21 -4.93
C LYS A 614 -23.29 -18.78 -5.33
N TRP A 615 -22.72 -18.60 -6.52
CA TRP A 615 -22.36 -17.28 -7.08
C TRP A 615 -23.34 -16.87 -8.17
N ARG A 616 -24.06 -15.77 -7.96
CA ARG A 616 -25.15 -15.35 -8.85
C ARG A 616 -24.74 -15.06 -10.30
N TYR A 617 -23.47 -14.73 -10.54
CA TYR A 617 -22.96 -14.46 -11.90
C TYR A 617 -22.39 -15.71 -12.59
N ASP A 618 -22.32 -16.85 -11.90
CA ASP A 618 -21.94 -18.10 -12.53
C ASP A 618 -23.11 -18.65 -13.35
N LEU A 619 -23.01 -18.56 -14.68
CA LEU A 619 -24.05 -19.01 -15.63
C LEU A 619 -23.70 -20.37 -16.27
N GLY A 620 -22.70 -21.06 -15.75
CA GLY A 620 -22.13 -22.27 -16.32
C GLY A 620 -21.02 -22.01 -17.35
N LEU A 621 -20.16 -23.02 -17.53
CA LEU A 621 -18.87 -22.92 -18.22
C LEU A 621 -18.95 -22.23 -19.59
N LYS A 622 -19.90 -22.63 -20.45
CA LYS A 622 -20.04 -22.06 -21.80
C LYS A 622 -20.38 -20.56 -21.77
N LYS A 623 -21.41 -20.18 -21.01
CA LYS A 623 -21.87 -18.79 -20.93
C LYS A 623 -20.84 -17.90 -20.24
N ASN A 624 -20.12 -18.42 -19.25
CA ASN A 624 -19.06 -17.68 -18.57
C ASN A 624 -17.88 -17.40 -19.52
N PHE A 625 -17.52 -18.38 -20.36
CA PHE A 625 -16.50 -18.21 -21.38
C PHE A 625 -16.92 -17.20 -22.47
N GLU A 626 -18.16 -17.32 -22.96
CA GLU A 626 -18.75 -16.40 -23.94
C GLU A 626 -18.78 -14.95 -23.43
N GLN A 627 -19.04 -14.72 -22.13
CA GLN A 627 -18.98 -13.38 -21.52
C GLN A 627 -17.60 -12.71 -21.58
N VAL A 628 -16.52 -13.48 -21.70
CA VAL A 628 -15.16 -12.96 -21.77
C VAL A 628 -14.67 -12.91 -23.21
N PHE A 629 -14.84 -14.00 -23.97
CA PHE A 629 -14.23 -14.16 -25.29
C PHE A 629 -15.09 -13.74 -26.47
N GLY A 630 -16.40 -13.56 -26.26
CA GLY A 630 -17.37 -13.29 -27.31
C GLY A 630 -18.21 -14.50 -27.66
N MET A 631 -19.33 -14.27 -28.35
CA MET A 631 -20.20 -15.32 -28.90
C MET A 631 -19.61 -15.91 -30.19
N ASP A 632 -18.85 -15.12 -30.95
CA ASP A 632 -18.19 -15.57 -32.16
C ASP A 632 -16.87 -16.30 -31.86
N LYS A 633 -16.90 -17.62 -31.97
CA LYS A 633 -15.76 -18.51 -31.70
C LYS A 633 -14.53 -18.23 -32.56
N ARG A 634 -14.70 -17.63 -33.74
CA ARG A 634 -13.58 -17.29 -34.65
C ARG A 634 -12.62 -16.30 -34.03
N TYR A 635 -13.12 -15.47 -33.11
CA TYR A 635 -12.34 -14.43 -32.44
C TYR A 635 -11.85 -14.84 -31.05
N TRP A 636 -12.11 -16.05 -30.57
CA TRP A 636 -11.75 -16.45 -29.20
C TRP A 636 -10.25 -16.34 -28.92
N PHE A 637 -9.42 -16.76 -29.88
CA PHE A 637 -7.97 -16.72 -29.77
C PHE A 637 -7.35 -15.50 -30.46
N ILE A 638 -8.16 -14.54 -30.91
CA ILE A 638 -7.68 -13.32 -31.55
C ILE A 638 -7.93 -12.17 -30.57
N PRO A 639 -6.97 -11.25 -30.35
CA PRO A 639 -7.13 -10.12 -29.45
C PRO A 639 -8.00 -9.01 -30.07
N VAL A 640 -9.17 -9.38 -30.58
CA VAL A 640 -10.20 -8.52 -31.18
C VAL A 640 -11.58 -9.09 -30.84
N TYR A 641 -12.60 -8.24 -30.74
CA TYR A 641 -14.01 -8.65 -30.69
C TYR A 641 -14.68 -8.46 -32.04
N SER A 642 -15.66 -9.29 -32.37
CA SER A 642 -16.50 -9.03 -33.54
C SER A 642 -17.37 -7.79 -33.31
N GLU A 643 -17.79 -7.11 -34.37
CA GLU A 643 -18.74 -5.99 -34.24
C GLU A 643 -20.04 -6.42 -33.55
N GLU A 644 -20.47 -7.66 -33.80
CA GLU A 644 -21.69 -8.21 -33.21
C GLU A 644 -21.53 -8.42 -31.70
N ASP A 645 -20.36 -8.90 -31.24
CA ASP A 645 -20.06 -9.05 -29.81
C ASP A 645 -20.11 -7.68 -29.12
N ILE A 646 -19.48 -6.65 -29.70
CA ILE A 646 -19.47 -5.28 -29.16
C ILE A 646 -20.90 -4.72 -29.04
N ARG A 647 -21.78 -5.03 -30.00
CA ARG A 647 -23.17 -4.57 -29.98
C ARG A 647 -24.07 -5.37 -29.03
N ARG A 648 -23.89 -6.70 -28.96
CA ARG A 648 -24.84 -7.61 -28.29
C ARG A 648 -24.46 -8.01 -26.87
N MET A 649 -23.26 -7.70 -26.40
CA MET A 649 -22.81 -8.13 -25.07
C MET A 649 -22.82 -6.94 -24.08
N PRO A 650 -23.86 -6.77 -23.25
CA PRO A 650 -23.92 -5.71 -22.23
C PRO A 650 -22.74 -5.77 -21.24
N VAL A 651 -22.20 -6.98 -21.02
CA VAL A 651 -21.01 -7.21 -20.19
C VAL A 651 -19.77 -6.49 -20.72
N LEU A 652 -19.66 -6.30 -22.05
CA LEU A 652 -18.61 -5.51 -22.69
C LEU A 652 -18.84 -4.01 -22.59
N GLN A 653 -19.97 -3.56 -22.01
CA GLN A 653 -20.16 -2.17 -21.60
C GLN A 653 -19.87 -2.00 -20.09
N GLY A 654 -19.80 -3.12 -19.35
CA GLY A 654 -19.40 -3.19 -17.95
C GLY A 654 -20.41 -2.61 -16.95
N LEU A 655 -21.62 -2.27 -17.40
CA LEU A 655 -22.67 -1.68 -16.57
C LEU A 655 -23.67 -2.73 -16.08
N GLU A 656 -23.92 -3.76 -16.88
CA GLU A 656 -24.88 -4.83 -16.59
C GLU A 656 -24.24 -6.19 -16.76
N TYR A 657 -24.61 -7.13 -15.89
CA TYR A 657 -24.09 -8.50 -15.90
C TYR A 657 -25.23 -9.49 -15.73
N PRO A 658 -25.38 -10.48 -16.63
CA PRO A 658 -26.42 -11.49 -16.49
C PRO A 658 -26.16 -12.36 -15.26
N SER A 659 -27.23 -12.67 -14.52
CA SER A 659 -27.22 -13.49 -13.30
C SER A 659 -28.23 -14.64 -13.38
N THR A 660 -28.10 -15.64 -12.50
CA THR A 660 -29.06 -16.75 -12.42
C THR A 660 -30.42 -16.29 -11.88
N PRO A 661 -31.55 -16.70 -12.50
CA PRO A 661 -32.89 -16.29 -12.07
C PRO A 661 -33.29 -16.75 -10.66
N ASP A 662 -32.73 -17.86 -10.18
CA ASP A 662 -33.15 -18.52 -8.93
C ASP A 662 -32.86 -17.71 -7.65
N PHE A 663 -32.13 -16.60 -7.75
CA PHE A 663 -31.93 -15.65 -6.64
C PHE A 663 -33.04 -14.60 -6.52
N LEU A 664 -33.94 -14.49 -7.50
CA LEU A 664 -35.01 -13.46 -7.51
C LEU A 664 -36.34 -13.94 -6.90
N ILE A 665 -36.46 -15.21 -6.50
CA ILE A 665 -37.75 -15.83 -6.13
C ILE A 665 -37.75 -16.42 -4.71
N GLN A 666 -36.61 -16.51 -4.01
CA GLN A 666 -36.53 -17.23 -2.72
C GLN A 666 -36.57 -16.39 -1.44
N ASP A 667 -36.61 -15.06 -1.53
CA ASP A 667 -36.69 -14.17 -0.36
C ASP A 667 -37.90 -13.21 -0.40
N CYS A 668 -39.03 -13.66 -0.97
CA CYS A 668 -40.35 -13.03 -0.79
C CYS A 668 -41.11 -13.67 0.37
#